data_AF-A0A9N8DY28-F1
#
_entry.id   AF-A0A9N8DY28-F1
#
_cell.length_a   1.000
_cell.length_b   1.000
_cell.length_c   1.000
_cell.angle_alpha   90.00
_cell.angle_beta   90.00
_cell.angle_gamma   90.00
#
_symmetry.space_group_name_H-M   'P 1'
#
loop_
_entity.id
_entity.type
_entity.pdbx_description
1 polymer ?
#
loop_
_entity_poly.entity_id
_entity_poly.type
_entity_poly.pdbx_seq_one_letter_code
_entity_poly.pdbx_strand_id
1 'polypeptide(L)'
;MILRRKRLVFGGILMLFQAAIATAARSSDPFQYNICNGLSNQMLIHASAIAKAIQEKHDIVQVPDYFIVNGEQTTDDPVVPSNENSVPLAVAFDVPALRKRLLELGIQMELVQWNHQDSNNNTTMTQHHQNATEPECPGLTWLSIADPHLVLKLLKAFQPSSTLQTHIEKVMGPLPKQQNGICFHHRDGTDWHDHCQRWSAHSKNDGIYRGNCEADNKKHSLLELLQHRALTSTDRWIYYCGDHKVPDELQNQSQYTIVTKSQFLSDKDQRAVHALKPGSSVRDLWALMDFFICGSLRYLVGNSVSTFSALQIALREQEGAYWYNSQSIPLGDFWDIYQIPIAYTYTELSDEKGKYMLQASIASVRQHMPRNKIHVLYHGNKDQEFRHWLQKEQNVTLYQHEPQWQGSIEKMRQNGNSATSHLFLHAGSYFGTWQRIDIPRFIETEYCLLLDADTVIMQPFTLKDFGLNLTHSIGMSAERHRHHTGNLLNAGVTLMNVPHMRATYDKFLHYILDHVNDPKFNHPAPSDQGAYLDFYQETVQQISNFWNWKAYWGVKPKNNMFNKIKILHFHGIKPHDYVKKLLGLSCDQAINDLCEKFKQPIFRLTVQKFLQAADSIPDFHRNYCGSSFDAKRQQGCISILDGLVNRNSNQHSDQMIGVSRKRRLAPAEETGFWDASVLNKKVVTVSRQSEPGEDEQDTTTPTKKVHELSFDYLAFSDEMMAQRQSKMQSTSLLWLQLRMMLLTGTVLTFFLYVYLRKNRRLLFVLVCGSVTIRHILAFSTMGHSPSGLNS
;
A
#
# COMPACT_ATOMS: atom_id res chain seq x y z
N MET A 1 39.16 -2.19 18.49
CA MET A 1 39.70 -0.80 18.36
C MET A 1 39.48 -0.19 16.96
N ILE A 2 39.72 -0.92 15.86
CA ILE A 2 39.58 -0.42 14.48
C ILE A 2 38.10 -0.11 14.09
N LEU A 3 37.14 -0.90 14.56
CA LEU A 3 35.69 -0.66 14.36
C LEU A 3 35.18 0.62 15.07
N ARG A 4 35.74 0.98 16.23
CA ARG A 4 35.42 2.25 16.92
C ARG A 4 35.93 3.48 16.15
N ARG A 5 37.10 3.38 15.51
CA ARG A 5 37.64 4.46 14.66
C ARG A 5 36.82 4.68 13.38
N LYS A 6 36.30 3.62 12.74
CA LYS A 6 35.44 3.77 11.54
C LYS A 6 34.08 4.42 11.85
N ARG A 7 33.45 4.12 12.99
CA ARG A 7 32.22 4.81 13.43
C ARG A 7 32.44 6.30 13.72
N LEU A 8 33.58 6.67 14.31
CA LEU A 8 33.94 8.06 14.55
C LEU A 8 34.17 8.85 13.25
N VAL A 9 34.81 8.24 12.24
CA VAL A 9 35.05 8.89 10.93
C VAL A 9 33.75 9.03 10.12
N PHE A 10 32.91 7.99 10.07
CA PHE A 10 31.61 8.08 9.39
C PHE A 10 30.64 9.03 10.09
N GLY A 11 30.62 9.04 11.44
CA GLY A 11 29.87 10.03 12.22
C GLY A 11 30.35 11.45 11.96
N GLY A 12 31.67 11.67 11.86
CA GLY A 12 32.26 12.97 11.53
C GLY A 12 31.93 13.45 10.12
N ILE A 13 31.97 12.57 9.11
CA ILE A 13 31.60 12.92 7.73
C ILE A 13 30.10 13.20 7.61
N LEU A 14 29.24 12.43 8.29
CA LEU A 14 27.80 12.69 8.31
C LEU A 14 27.47 14.01 9.02
N MET A 15 28.15 14.32 10.13
CA MET A 15 28.03 15.62 10.80
C MET A 15 28.54 16.76 9.93
N LEU A 16 29.63 16.58 9.18
CA LEU A 16 30.13 17.59 8.24
C LEU A 16 29.19 17.79 7.04
N PHE A 17 28.55 16.73 6.53
CA PHE A 17 27.53 16.84 5.49
C PHE A 17 26.24 17.49 6.02
N GLN A 18 25.82 17.16 7.25
CA GLN A 18 24.70 17.84 7.90
C GLN A 18 25.00 19.30 8.22
N ALA A 19 26.24 19.63 8.59
CA ALA A 19 26.71 21.01 8.78
C ALA A 19 26.84 21.76 7.44
N ALA A 20 27.28 21.11 6.37
CA ALA A 20 27.31 21.67 5.02
C ALA A 20 25.90 21.89 4.45
N ILE A 21 24.96 20.98 4.74
CA ILE A 21 23.55 21.20 4.41
C ILE A 21 22.97 22.30 5.30
N ALA A 22 23.34 22.40 6.58
CA ALA A 22 22.91 23.49 7.46
C ALA A 22 23.42 24.88 7.03
N THR A 23 24.44 24.94 6.16
CA THR A 23 25.03 26.19 5.65
C THR A 23 24.57 26.58 4.25
N ALA A 24 23.64 25.84 3.62
CA ALA A 24 22.99 26.35 2.42
C ALA A 24 22.30 27.67 2.78
N ALA A 25 22.70 28.76 2.11
CA ALA A 25 22.19 30.10 2.36
C ALA A 25 20.67 30.08 2.26
N ARG A 26 19.99 30.63 3.27
CA ARG A 26 18.55 30.83 3.22
C ARG A 26 18.23 31.81 2.09
N SER A 27 17.16 31.53 1.36
CA SER A 27 16.67 32.48 0.37
C SER A 27 16.05 33.65 1.10
N SER A 28 16.60 34.85 0.88
CA SER A 28 15.99 36.11 1.35
C SER A 28 14.72 36.46 0.58
N ASP A 29 14.56 35.91 -0.62
CA ASP A 29 13.39 36.15 -1.45
C ASP A 29 12.16 35.46 -0.85
N PRO A 30 11.03 36.17 -0.63
CA PRO A 30 9.82 35.58 -0.10
C PRO A 30 9.27 34.48 -1.01
N PHE A 31 8.80 33.39 -0.42
CA PHE A 31 8.11 32.34 -1.16
C PHE A 31 6.64 32.74 -1.40
N GLN A 32 6.25 32.90 -2.65
CA GLN A 32 4.92 33.35 -3.07
C GLN A 32 4.10 32.23 -3.71
N TYR A 33 2.80 32.25 -3.50
CA TYR A 33 1.85 31.32 -4.11
C TYR A 33 0.44 31.89 -4.12
N ASN A 34 -0.48 31.25 -4.83
CA ASN A 34 -1.91 31.52 -4.76
C ASN A 34 -2.70 30.24 -4.44
N ILE A 35 -3.99 30.38 -4.12
CA ILE A 35 -4.93 29.30 -3.81
C ILE A 35 -6.02 29.20 -4.87
N CYS A 36 -6.68 28.05 -4.93
CA CYS A 36 -7.83 27.84 -5.79
C CYS A 36 -8.73 26.72 -5.28
N ASN A 37 -9.95 26.68 -5.81
CA ASN A 37 -10.98 25.65 -5.60
C ASN A 37 -11.59 25.64 -4.18
N GLY A 38 -12.35 24.61 -3.86
CA GLY A 38 -13.04 24.48 -2.58
C GLY A 38 -12.12 24.25 -1.37
N LEU A 39 -12.73 24.22 -0.19
CA LEU A 39 -12.10 24.17 1.14
C LEU A 39 -10.85 23.28 1.22
N SER A 40 -11.01 21.99 0.93
CA SER A 40 -9.94 21.01 1.18
C SER A 40 -8.75 21.21 0.25
N ASN A 41 -9.00 21.68 -0.98
CA ASN A 41 -7.94 22.04 -1.91
C ASN A 41 -7.19 23.28 -1.42
N GLN A 42 -7.89 24.31 -0.95
CA GLN A 42 -7.25 25.51 -0.36
C GLN A 42 -6.35 25.15 0.84
N MET A 43 -6.84 24.30 1.76
CA MET A 43 -6.04 23.84 2.90
C MET A 43 -4.78 23.06 2.47
N LEU A 44 -4.93 22.14 1.51
CA LEU A 44 -3.81 21.36 0.97
C LEU A 44 -2.79 22.24 0.22
N ILE A 45 -3.25 23.23 -0.53
CA ILE A 45 -2.38 24.18 -1.23
C ILE A 45 -1.59 25.00 -0.21
N HIS A 46 -2.24 25.62 0.78
CA HIS A 46 -1.53 26.37 1.82
C HIS A 46 -0.52 25.48 2.54
N ALA A 47 -0.90 24.28 2.98
CA ALA A 47 -0.01 23.41 3.72
C ALA A 47 1.18 22.92 2.87
N SER A 48 0.96 22.57 1.59
CA SER A 48 2.03 22.13 0.69
C SER A 48 2.97 23.26 0.28
N ALA A 49 2.44 24.46 0.01
CA ALA A 49 3.21 25.65 -0.27
C ALA A 49 4.15 26.02 0.89
N ILE A 50 3.59 26.06 2.11
CA ILE A 50 4.36 26.40 3.29
C ILE A 50 5.40 25.31 3.61
N ALA A 51 5.04 24.02 3.47
CA ALA A 51 5.99 22.93 3.64
C ALA A 51 7.16 23.05 2.66
N LYS A 52 6.87 23.32 1.38
CA LYS A 52 7.86 23.54 0.33
C LYS A 52 8.77 24.73 0.65
N ALA A 53 8.20 25.86 1.07
CA ALA A 53 8.97 27.04 1.48
C ALA A 53 9.95 26.74 2.62
N ILE A 54 9.52 25.96 3.62
CA ILE A 54 10.38 25.51 4.73
C ILE A 54 11.49 24.57 4.22
N GLN A 55 11.17 23.61 3.34
CA GLN A 55 12.16 22.68 2.78
C GLN A 55 13.21 23.38 1.93
N GLU A 56 12.80 24.41 1.19
CA GLU A 56 13.66 25.27 0.36
C GLU A 56 14.34 26.38 1.17
N LYS A 57 14.10 26.43 2.49
CA LYS A 57 14.74 27.33 3.46
C LYS A 57 14.52 28.81 3.13
N HIS A 58 13.31 29.16 2.73
CA HIS A 58 12.89 30.55 2.69
C HIS A 58 12.71 31.08 4.12
N ASP A 59 13.11 32.33 4.36
CA ASP A 59 12.88 32.99 5.65
C ASP A 59 11.43 33.47 5.80
N ILE A 60 10.78 33.79 4.68
CA ILE A 60 9.44 34.38 4.62
C ILE A 60 8.59 33.59 3.62
N VAL A 61 7.37 33.24 4.02
CA VAL A 61 6.31 32.78 3.12
C VAL A 61 5.20 33.83 3.07
N GLN A 62 4.85 34.24 1.85
CA GLN A 62 3.76 35.16 1.57
C GLN A 62 2.48 34.36 1.32
N VAL A 63 1.60 34.35 2.32
CA VAL A 63 0.33 33.62 2.32
C VAL A 63 -0.78 34.53 1.79
N PRO A 64 -1.54 34.11 0.77
CA PRO A 64 -2.69 34.87 0.28
C PRO A 64 -3.69 35.15 1.41
N ASP A 65 -4.06 36.42 1.59
CA ASP A 65 -5.08 36.84 2.56
C ASP A 65 -6.50 36.70 1.99
N TYR A 66 -6.81 35.52 1.46
CA TYR A 66 -8.13 35.19 0.96
C TYR A 66 -8.50 33.75 1.34
N PHE A 67 -9.80 33.54 1.48
CA PHE A 67 -10.44 32.24 1.57
C PHE A 67 -11.62 32.25 0.60
N ILE A 68 -11.63 31.33 -0.36
CA ILE A 68 -12.71 31.20 -1.35
C ILE A 68 -13.90 30.55 -0.63
N VAL A 69 -15.02 31.27 -0.56
CA VAL A 69 -16.25 30.84 0.15
C VAL A 69 -17.23 30.07 -0.74
N ASN A 70 -16.97 30.06 -2.05
CA ASN A 70 -17.70 29.28 -3.06
C ASN A 70 -16.75 28.77 -4.15
N GLY A 71 -15.98 27.74 -3.82
CA GLY A 71 -14.97 27.11 -4.67
C GLY A 71 -15.48 25.92 -5.48
N GLU A 72 -16.78 25.89 -5.77
CA GLU A 72 -17.40 24.85 -6.60
C GLU A 72 -16.82 24.83 -8.02
N GLN A 73 -16.24 23.71 -8.41
CA GLN A 73 -15.67 23.53 -9.74
C GLN A 73 -16.72 22.94 -10.69
N THR A 74 -17.37 23.79 -11.47
CA THR A 74 -18.30 23.37 -12.54
C THR A 74 -17.59 23.05 -13.85
N THR A 75 -16.34 23.50 -14.03
CA THR A 75 -15.48 23.21 -15.19
C THR A 75 -14.16 22.58 -14.73
N ASP A 76 -13.26 22.29 -15.68
CA ASP A 76 -11.87 21.88 -15.38
C ASP A 76 -10.99 23.06 -14.96
N ASP A 77 -11.47 24.30 -15.12
CA ASP A 77 -10.73 25.49 -14.75
C ASP A 77 -10.72 25.66 -13.22
N PRO A 78 -9.60 26.12 -12.64
CA PRO A 78 -9.53 26.39 -11.22
C PRO A 78 -10.40 27.60 -10.85
N VAL A 79 -11.15 27.49 -9.75
CA VAL A 79 -11.83 28.66 -9.17
C VAL A 79 -10.80 29.46 -8.39
N VAL A 80 -10.49 30.67 -8.85
CA VAL A 80 -9.54 31.57 -8.19
C VAL A 80 -10.26 32.59 -7.29
N PRO A 81 -9.57 33.19 -6.31
CA PRO A 81 -10.14 34.23 -5.47
C PRO A 81 -10.58 35.45 -6.28
N SER A 82 -11.67 36.07 -5.86
CA SER A 82 -12.19 37.33 -6.40
C SER A 82 -12.92 38.09 -5.30
N ASN A 83 -13.22 39.37 -5.56
CA ASN A 83 -14.03 40.18 -4.67
C ASN A 83 -15.46 39.66 -4.51
N GLU A 84 -15.94 38.75 -5.35
CA GLU A 84 -17.29 38.20 -5.28
C GLU A 84 -17.33 36.87 -4.51
N ASN A 85 -16.28 36.05 -4.58
CA ASN A 85 -16.28 34.68 -4.05
C ASN A 85 -15.29 34.44 -2.90
N SER A 86 -14.62 35.48 -2.39
CA SER A 86 -13.64 35.33 -1.30
C SER A 86 -13.85 36.30 -0.13
N VAL A 87 -13.31 35.92 1.03
CA VAL A 87 -13.20 36.73 2.27
C VAL A 87 -11.75 36.73 2.75
N PRO A 88 -11.32 37.67 3.62
CA PRO A 88 -9.97 37.62 4.22
C PRO A 88 -9.71 36.29 4.94
N LEU A 89 -8.46 35.82 4.94
CA LEU A 89 -8.10 34.51 5.51
C LEU A 89 -8.45 34.42 7.00
N ALA A 90 -8.33 35.55 7.72
CA ALA A 90 -8.67 35.67 9.14
C ALA A 90 -10.17 35.46 9.46
N VAL A 91 -11.05 35.54 8.46
CA VAL A 91 -12.48 35.20 8.63
C VAL A 91 -12.66 33.69 8.77
N ALA A 92 -11.84 32.89 8.06
CA ALA A 92 -11.92 31.43 8.07
C ALA A 92 -11.04 30.81 9.17
N PHE A 93 -9.83 31.32 9.37
CA PHE A 93 -8.82 30.70 10.24
C PHE A 93 -8.26 31.65 11.29
N ASP A 94 -7.77 31.08 12.41
CA ASP A 94 -6.97 31.80 13.40
C ASP A 94 -5.55 32.06 12.83
N VAL A 95 -5.42 33.16 12.08
CA VAL A 95 -4.14 33.60 11.50
C VAL A 95 -3.06 33.84 12.56
N PRO A 96 -3.33 34.50 13.71
CA PRO A 96 -2.34 34.61 14.78
C PRO A 96 -1.79 33.25 15.25
N ALA A 97 -2.64 32.25 15.46
CA ALA A 97 -2.21 30.91 15.85
C ALA A 97 -1.37 30.24 14.77
N LEU A 98 -1.79 30.35 13.49
CA LEU A 98 -1.03 29.82 12.36
C LEU A 98 0.35 30.49 12.25
N ARG A 99 0.42 31.83 12.30
CA ARG A 99 1.68 32.59 12.26
C ARG A 99 2.63 32.17 13.36
N LYS A 100 2.14 32.02 14.59
CA LYS A 100 2.94 31.51 15.72
C LYS A 100 3.51 30.13 15.41
N ARG A 101 2.68 29.24 14.87
CA ARG A 101 3.11 27.87 14.54
C ARG A 101 4.15 27.84 13.41
N LEU A 102 4.05 28.73 12.43
CA LEU A 102 5.04 28.86 11.37
C LEU A 102 6.38 29.40 11.90
N LEU A 103 6.34 30.37 12.81
CA LEU A 103 7.54 30.87 13.47
C LEU A 103 8.26 29.77 14.27
N GLU A 104 7.52 28.90 14.96
CA GLU A 104 8.08 27.71 15.64
C GLU A 104 8.70 26.69 14.68
N LEU A 105 8.28 26.69 13.41
CA LEU A 105 8.88 25.89 12.34
C LEU A 105 10.05 26.61 11.65
N GLY A 106 10.38 27.84 12.07
CA GLY A 106 11.51 28.61 11.58
C GLY A 106 11.24 29.43 10.32
N ILE A 107 9.97 29.68 9.96
CA ILE A 107 9.58 30.51 8.82
C ILE A 107 8.62 31.62 9.25
N GLN A 108 8.80 32.83 8.72
CA GLN A 108 7.91 33.96 8.97
C GLN A 108 6.76 33.96 7.98
N MET A 109 5.59 34.39 8.44
CA MET A 109 4.37 34.47 7.62
C MET A 109 3.99 35.92 7.39
N GLU A 110 3.95 36.32 6.12
CA GLU A 110 3.41 37.59 5.67
C GLU A 110 2.07 37.35 4.96
N LEU A 111 1.05 38.13 5.29
CA LEU A 111 -0.21 38.11 4.56
C LEU A 111 -0.11 39.05 3.36
N VAL A 112 -0.52 38.57 2.19
CA VAL A 112 -0.50 39.34 0.95
C VAL A 112 -1.86 39.38 0.28
N GLN A 113 -2.24 40.55 -0.20
CA GLN A 113 -3.44 40.76 -1.02
C GLN A 113 -3.02 40.88 -2.48
N TRP A 114 -3.62 40.05 -3.34
CA TRP A 114 -3.34 39.98 -4.78
C TRP A 114 -4.49 40.68 -5.50
N ASN A 115 -4.18 41.73 -6.27
CA ASN A 115 -5.19 42.47 -7.03
C ASN A 115 -5.62 41.68 -8.27
N HIS A 116 -6.70 40.90 -8.15
CA HIS A 116 -7.27 40.15 -9.28
C HIS A 116 -8.07 41.02 -10.28
N GLN A 117 -8.25 42.32 -10.03
CA GLN A 117 -9.16 43.17 -10.81
C GLN A 117 -8.63 43.64 -12.17
N ASP A 118 -7.33 43.49 -12.47
CA ASP A 118 -6.72 44.10 -13.66
C ASP A 118 -6.52 43.16 -14.87
N SER A 119 -6.84 41.87 -14.77
CA SER A 119 -6.59 40.90 -15.86
C SER A 119 -7.63 40.91 -16.99
N ASN A 120 -8.80 41.51 -16.80
CA ASN A 120 -9.87 41.52 -17.80
C ASN A 120 -9.92 42.79 -18.68
N ASN A 121 -9.10 43.80 -18.39
CA ASN A 121 -9.04 45.01 -19.21
C ASN A 121 -7.98 44.83 -20.31
N ASN A 122 -8.43 44.33 -21.46
CA ASN A 122 -7.71 44.25 -22.75
C ASN A 122 -7.23 45.62 -23.31
N THR A 123 -7.16 46.67 -22.50
CA THR A 123 -6.59 47.97 -22.86
C THR A 123 -5.07 47.86 -22.92
N THR A 124 -4.55 47.77 -24.15
CA THR A 124 -3.18 48.13 -24.60
C THR A 124 -2.26 48.60 -23.47
N MET A 125 -1.57 47.64 -22.84
CA MET A 125 -0.57 47.89 -21.80
C MET A 125 0.55 48.78 -22.35
N THR A 126 0.64 50.01 -21.84
CA THR A 126 1.88 50.80 -21.86
C THR A 126 2.89 50.16 -20.90
N GLN A 127 4.05 49.79 -21.48
CA GLN A 127 5.12 48.88 -21.02
C GLN A 127 5.85 49.14 -19.68
N HIS A 128 5.37 49.94 -18.71
CA HIS A 128 6.26 50.39 -17.61
C HIS A 128 5.99 49.92 -16.16
N HIS A 129 5.01 49.06 -15.88
CA HIS A 129 4.87 48.40 -14.57
C HIS A 129 4.49 46.90 -14.69
N GLN A 130 5.36 46.08 -15.29
CA GLN A 130 5.08 44.69 -15.66
C GLN A 130 5.61 43.57 -14.74
N ASN A 131 6.22 43.85 -13.58
CA ASN A 131 7.16 42.86 -13.02
C ASN A 131 6.69 42.00 -11.84
N ALA A 132 5.40 41.92 -11.51
CA ALA A 132 4.89 40.87 -10.62
C ALA A 132 3.66 40.23 -11.23
N THR A 133 3.87 39.27 -12.14
CA THR A 133 2.80 38.38 -12.59
C THR A 133 2.25 37.65 -11.37
N GLU A 134 0.94 37.71 -11.19
CA GLU A 134 0.24 36.99 -10.12
C GLU A 134 0.70 35.52 -10.11
N PRO A 135 1.08 34.95 -8.94
CA PRO A 135 1.50 33.56 -8.89
C PRO A 135 0.33 32.65 -9.30
N GLU A 136 0.57 31.77 -10.26
CA GLU A 136 -0.41 30.76 -10.68
C GLU A 136 -0.76 29.85 -9.50
N CYS A 137 -2.02 29.43 -9.39
CA CYS A 137 -2.41 28.43 -8.40
C CYS A 137 -1.70 27.11 -8.74
N PRO A 138 -0.85 26.56 -7.85
CA PRO A 138 -0.12 25.32 -8.13
C PRO A 138 -1.04 24.08 -8.13
N GLY A 139 -2.29 24.24 -7.71
CA GLY A 139 -3.21 23.14 -7.44
C GLY A 139 -2.60 22.13 -6.47
N LEU A 140 -2.81 20.84 -6.71
CA LEU A 140 -2.29 19.77 -5.87
C LEU A 140 -0.87 19.32 -6.26
N THR A 141 -0.23 19.95 -7.26
CA THR A 141 1.08 19.51 -7.77
C THR A 141 2.17 19.58 -6.71
N TRP A 142 2.13 20.59 -5.83
CA TRP A 142 3.11 20.77 -4.77
C TRP A 142 3.07 19.71 -3.68
N LEU A 143 1.94 19.01 -3.48
CA LEU A 143 1.88 17.89 -2.54
C LEU A 143 2.89 16.80 -2.87
N SER A 144 3.15 16.56 -4.16
CA SER A 144 4.03 15.48 -4.63
C SER A 144 5.52 15.74 -4.37
N ILE A 145 5.90 17.00 -4.18
CA ILE A 145 7.28 17.43 -3.95
C ILE A 145 7.53 17.94 -2.52
N ALA A 146 6.45 18.26 -1.78
CA ALA A 146 6.53 18.67 -0.39
C ALA A 146 6.75 17.48 0.55
N ASP A 147 7.35 17.71 1.73
CA ASP A 147 7.47 16.69 2.77
C ASP A 147 6.06 16.33 3.28
N PRO A 148 5.58 15.09 3.06
CA PRO A 148 4.20 14.71 3.36
C PRO A 148 3.87 14.83 4.85
N HIS A 149 4.86 14.64 5.72
CA HIS A 149 4.69 14.75 7.16
C HIS A 149 4.70 16.20 7.64
N LEU A 150 5.48 17.07 7.01
CA LEU A 150 5.42 18.50 7.27
C LEU A 150 4.08 19.07 6.83
N VAL A 151 3.57 18.67 5.66
CA VAL A 151 2.22 19.00 5.19
C VAL A 151 1.17 18.56 6.22
N LEU A 152 1.21 17.31 6.70
CA LEU A 152 0.29 16.83 7.73
C LEU A 152 0.37 17.66 9.02
N LYS A 153 1.58 18.02 9.45
CA LYS A 153 1.81 18.86 10.64
C LYS A 153 1.22 20.26 10.49
N LEU A 154 1.33 20.85 9.29
CA LEU A 154 0.77 22.16 8.96
C LEU A 154 -0.76 22.11 8.87
N LEU A 155 -1.33 21.05 8.29
CA LEU A 155 -2.78 20.84 8.27
C LEU A 155 -3.36 20.77 9.69
N LYS A 156 -2.67 20.09 10.61
CA LYS A 156 -3.02 20.04 12.04
C LYS A 156 -2.87 21.41 12.76
N ALA A 157 -2.21 22.38 12.14
CA ALA A 157 -2.03 23.72 12.71
C ALA A 157 -3.15 24.69 12.37
N PHE A 158 -3.96 24.41 11.34
CA PHE A 158 -5.13 25.22 11.03
C PHE A 158 -6.16 25.10 12.16
N GLN A 159 -6.61 26.26 12.64
CA GLN A 159 -7.68 26.39 13.61
C GLN A 159 -8.74 27.32 13.02
N PRO A 160 -10.04 27.11 13.30
CA PRO A 160 -11.08 28.02 12.83
C PRO A 160 -10.89 29.40 13.47
N SER A 161 -11.34 30.45 12.77
CA SER A 161 -11.40 31.80 13.35
C SER A 161 -12.27 31.81 14.62
N SER A 162 -12.08 32.80 15.50
CA SER A 162 -12.89 32.92 16.73
C SER A 162 -14.40 32.99 16.44
N THR A 163 -14.78 33.63 15.34
CA THR A 163 -16.17 33.67 14.86
C THR A 163 -16.69 32.28 14.53
N LEU A 164 -15.98 31.50 13.72
CA LEU A 164 -16.42 30.15 13.35
C LEU A 164 -16.34 29.18 14.54
N GLN A 165 -15.30 29.29 15.37
CA GLN A 165 -15.12 28.49 16.59
C GLN A 165 -16.34 28.62 17.51
N THR A 166 -16.88 29.84 17.68
CA THR A 166 -18.11 30.06 18.47
C THR A 166 -19.30 29.26 17.93
N HIS A 167 -19.44 29.17 16.61
CA HIS A 167 -20.54 28.42 15.99
C HIS A 167 -20.30 26.90 16.04
N ILE A 168 -19.05 26.47 15.89
CA ILE A 168 -18.64 25.07 16.07
C ILE A 168 -18.95 24.62 17.50
N GLU A 169 -18.61 25.42 18.51
CA GLU A 169 -18.89 25.12 19.92
C GLU A 169 -20.39 25.04 20.23
N LYS A 170 -21.21 25.89 19.61
CA LYS A 170 -22.68 25.79 19.71
C LYS A 170 -23.23 24.48 19.15
N VAL A 171 -22.66 23.98 18.05
CA VAL A 171 -23.04 22.68 17.51
C VAL A 171 -22.51 21.55 18.37
N MET A 172 -21.26 21.63 18.83
CA MET A 172 -20.58 20.57 19.58
C MET A 172 -21.04 20.43 21.03
N GLY A 173 -21.42 21.53 21.69
CA GLY A 173 -21.78 21.56 23.12
C GLY A 173 -22.95 20.63 23.49
N PRO A 174 -24.05 20.62 22.71
CA PRO A 174 -25.18 19.70 22.95
C PRO A 174 -24.94 18.26 22.50
N LEU A 175 -23.85 17.96 21.77
CA LEU A 175 -23.64 16.61 21.24
C LEU A 175 -23.36 15.61 22.37
N PRO A 176 -23.77 14.33 22.20
CA PRO A 176 -23.37 13.29 23.13
C PRO A 176 -21.85 13.11 23.15
N LYS A 177 -21.35 12.26 24.06
CA LYS A 177 -19.90 12.01 24.22
C LYS A 177 -19.20 11.85 22.87
N GLN A 178 -18.25 12.73 22.56
CA GLN A 178 -17.58 12.84 21.26
C GLN A 178 -16.87 11.55 20.85
N GLN A 179 -16.38 10.77 21.83
CA GLN A 179 -15.79 9.45 21.61
C GLN A 179 -16.72 8.42 20.95
N ASN A 180 -18.03 8.68 20.97
CA ASN A 180 -19.06 7.84 20.36
C ASN A 180 -19.65 8.45 19.09
N GLY A 181 -19.25 9.68 18.74
CA GLY A 181 -19.74 10.36 17.56
C GLY A 181 -19.05 9.88 16.29
N ILE A 182 -19.84 9.76 15.23
CA ILE A 182 -19.41 9.40 13.89
C ILE A 182 -19.70 10.58 12.98
N CYS A 183 -18.67 11.15 12.34
CA CYS A 183 -18.89 12.02 11.21
C CYS A 183 -19.21 11.15 9.98
N PHE A 184 -20.42 11.28 9.43
CA PHE A 184 -20.76 10.72 8.14
C PHE A 184 -20.72 11.83 7.09
N HIS A 185 -19.66 11.82 6.27
CA HIS A 185 -19.51 12.74 5.15
C HIS A 185 -20.13 12.13 3.89
N HIS A 186 -21.38 12.49 3.61
CA HIS A 186 -22.13 12.01 2.46
C HIS A 186 -22.05 13.00 1.30
N ARG A 187 -21.39 12.59 0.22
CA ARG A 187 -21.14 13.44 -0.95
C ARG A 187 -22.06 12.96 -2.07
N ASP A 188 -23.09 13.75 -2.35
CA ASP A 188 -24.23 13.38 -3.19
C ASP A 188 -24.82 14.62 -3.90
N GLY A 189 -24.05 15.70 -3.99
CA GLY A 189 -24.42 16.91 -4.72
C GLY A 189 -24.41 16.69 -6.23
N THR A 190 -25.15 17.53 -6.96
CA THR A 190 -25.17 17.51 -8.43
C THR A 190 -23.77 17.67 -9.03
N ASP A 191 -22.96 18.57 -8.47
CA ASP A 191 -21.55 18.78 -8.86
C ASP A 191 -20.69 17.53 -8.67
N TRP A 192 -21.04 16.72 -7.66
CA TRP A 192 -20.37 15.46 -7.40
C TRP A 192 -20.73 14.37 -8.40
N HIS A 193 -22.00 14.25 -8.79
CA HIS A 193 -22.41 13.28 -9.82
C HIS A 193 -21.72 13.56 -11.16
N ASP A 194 -21.64 14.83 -11.57
CA ASP A 194 -20.93 15.24 -12.78
C ASP A 194 -19.42 14.92 -12.68
N HIS A 195 -18.82 15.15 -11.51
CA HIS A 195 -17.44 14.74 -11.24
C HIS A 195 -17.27 13.22 -11.35
N CYS A 196 -18.15 12.42 -10.75
CA CYS A 196 -18.07 10.97 -10.77
C CYS A 196 -18.29 10.37 -12.18
N GLN A 197 -19.14 10.99 -12.99
CA GLN A 197 -19.29 10.62 -14.39
C GLN A 197 -17.99 10.84 -15.17
N ARG A 198 -17.32 11.99 -14.98
CA ARG A 198 -16.00 12.25 -15.58
C ARG A 198 -14.94 11.28 -15.06
N TRP A 199 -14.88 11.08 -13.74
CA TRP A 199 -13.96 10.15 -13.07
C TRP A 199 -14.04 8.74 -13.65
N SER A 200 -15.25 8.19 -13.76
CA SER A 200 -15.47 6.86 -14.33
C SER A 200 -15.22 6.81 -15.84
N ALA A 201 -15.49 7.89 -16.59
CA ALA A 201 -15.19 7.96 -18.02
C ALA A 201 -13.69 7.82 -18.31
N HIS A 202 -12.81 8.34 -17.44
CA HIS A 202 -11.36 8.21 -17.60
C HIS A 202 -10.87 6.76 -17.58
N SER A 203 -11.57 5.85 -16.88
CA SER A 203 -11.22 4.41 -16.91
C SER A 203 -11.17 3.82 -18.31
N LYS A 204 -12.02 4.30 -19.22
CA LYS A 204 -12.05 3.81 -20.60
C LYS A 204 -10.80 4.23 -21.39
N ASN A 205 -10.15 5.33 -20.98
CA ASN A 205 -9.03 5.92 -21.72
C ASN A 205 -7.69 5.28 -21.34
N ASP A 206 -7.49 4.93 -20.07
CA ASP A 206 -6.22 4.41 -19.55
C ASP A 206 -6.28 2.97 -18.99
N GLY A 207 -7.49 2.39 -18.92
CA GLY A 207 -7.70 1.05 -18.37
C GLY A 207 -7.57 0.96 -16.85
N ILE A 208 -7.47 2.10 -16.14
CA ILE A 208 -7.42 2.14 -14.67
C ILE A 208 -8.85 2.21 -14.12
N TYR A 209 -9.22 1.26 -13.27
CA TYR A 209 -10.55 1.22 -12.64
C TYR A 209 -10.80 2.43 -11.73
N ARG A 210 -11.91 3.12 -11.96
CA ARG A 210 -12.38 4.33 -11.24
C ARG A 210 -13.86 4.24 -10.87
N GLY A 211 -14.29 3.07 -10.41
CA GLY A 211 -15.67 2.83 -9.95
C GLY A 211 -15.91 3.17 -8.48
N ASN A 212 -15.06 3.99 -7.87
CA ASN A 212 -15.07 4.29 -6.44
C ASN A 212 -15.49 5.73 -6.13
N CYS A 213 -16.29 6.41 -6.96
CA CYS A 213 -16.65 7.81 -6.71
C CYS A 213 -18.03 7.97 -6.06
N GLU A 214 -19.04 7.29 -6.58
CA GLU A 214 -20.38 7.29 -5.99
C GLU A 214 -20.53 6.14 -4.98
N ALA A 215 -21.48 6.28 -4.06
CA ALA A 215 -21.95 5.14 -3.30
C ALA A 215 -22.72 4.19 -4.24
N ASP A 216 -22.49 2.88 -4.13
CA ASP A 216 -23.27 1.88 -4.87
C ASP A 216 -24.64 1.69 -4.20
N ASN A 217 -25.47 2.74 -4.22
CA ASN A 217 -26.79 2.81 -3.60
C ASN A 217 -27.78 1.79 -4.18
N LYS A 218 -27.40 1.11 -5.27
CA LYS A 218 -28.20 0.04 -5.87
C LYS A 218 -28.00 -1.30 -5.17
N LYS A 219 -26.87 -1.50 -4.48
CA LYS A 219 -26.53 -2.77 -3.82
C LYS A 219 -26.59 -2.68 -2.31
N HIS A 220 -26.29 -1.51 -1.75
CA HIS A 220 -26.20 -1.32 -0.31
C HIS A 220 -26.94 -0.05 0.11
N SER A 221 -27.65 -0.16 1.23
CA SER A 221 -28.28 0.98 1.88
C SER A 221 -27.21 1.84 2.57
N LEU A 222 -27.47 3.15 2.78
CA LEU A 222 -26.49 4.00 3.47
C LEU A 222 -26.26 3.53 4.92
N LEU A 223 -27.31 2.99 5.56
CA LEU A 223 -27.19 2.41 6.89
C LEU A 223 -26.29 1.17 6.89
N GLU A 224 -26.43 0.27 5.93
CA GLU A 224 -25.56 -0.91 5.78
C GLU A 224 -24.08 -0.51 5.61
N LEU A 225 -23.82 0.56 4.84
CA LEU A 225 -22.47 1.09 4.65
C LEU A 225 -21.86 1.60 5.97
N LEU A 226 -22.67 2.03 6.93
CA LEU A 226 -22.21 2.52 8.24
C LEU A 226 -22.09 1.39 9.30
N GLN A 227 -23.02 0.44 9.30
CA GLN A 227 -23.15 -0.65 10.29
C GLN A 227 -21.87 -1.45 10.49
N HIS A 228 -21.20 -1.81 9.40
CA HIS A 228 -19.98 -2.63 9.46
C HIS A 228 -18.69 -1.81 9.59
N ARG A 229 -18.79 -0.49 9.63
CA ARG A 229 -17.65 0.44 9.77
C ARG A 229 -17.58 1.00 11.17
N ALA A 230 -18.38 2.04 11.43
CA ALA A 230 -18.28 2.85 12.63
C ALA A 230 -19.42 2.61 13.64
N LEU A 231 -20.54 2.03 13.18
CA LEU A 231 -21.72 1.73 14.01
C LEU A 231 -21.66 0.34 14.67
N THR A 232 -20.46 -0.11 15.04
CA THR A 232 -20.21 -1.42 15.66
C THR A 232 -20.70 -1.53 17.11
N SER A 233 -21.21 -0.43 17.68
CA SER A 233 -21.77 -0.36 19.03
C SER A 233 -23.08 0.43 19.01
N THR A 234 -23.99 0.11 19.92
CA THR A 234 -25.33 0.73 20.01
C THR A 234 -25.32 2.11 20.67
N ASP A 235 -24.24 2.50 21.33
CA ASP A 235 -24.08 3.81 21.98
C ASP A 235 -23.55 4.90 21.02
N ARG A 236 -23.44 4.57 19.74
CA ARG A 236 -22.98 5.46 18.68
C ARG A 236 -24.09 6.39 18.19
N TRP A 237 -23.69 7.55 17.70
CA TRP A 237 -24.57 8.55 17.06
C TRP A 237 -23.87 9.15 15.85
N ILE A 238 -24.66 9.68 14.91
CA ILE A 238 -24.19 10.13 13.60
C ILE A 238 -24.33 11.65 13.51
N TYR A 239 -23.20 12.33 13.32
CA TYR A 239 -23.18 13.68 12.77
C TYR A 239 -23.21 13.59 11.24
N TYR A 240 -24.36 13.93 10.64
CA TYR A 240 -24.52 13.92 9.19
C TYR A 240 -24.01 15.24 8.59
N CYS A 241 -23.01 15.12 7.72
CA CYS A 241 -22.45 16.20 6.92
C CYS A 241 -22.61 15.83 5.45
N GLY A 242 -23.53 16.47 4.73
CA GLY A 242 -23.69 16.22 3.30
C GLY A 242 -24.21 17.43 2.54
N ASP A 243 -24.23 17.27 1.22
CA ASP A 243 -24.64 18.33 0.28
C ASP A 243 -26.15 18.61 0.31
N HIS A 244 -26.92 17.64 0.80
CA HIS A 244 -28.38 17.66 0.85
C HIS A 244 -28.89 17.32 2.25
N LYS A 245 -30.22 17.39 2.42
CA LYS A 245 -30.89 16.91 3.63
C LYS A 245 -30.51 15.46 3.94
N VAL A 246 -30.63 15.06 5.20
CA VAL A 246 -30.44 13.66 5.61
C VAL A 246 -31.38 12.77 4.76
N PRO A 247 -30.87 11.72 4.09
CA PRO A 247 -31.68 10.81 3.32
C PRO A 247 -32.75 10.15 4.18
N ASP A 248 -33.95 9.96 3.62
CA ASP A 248 -35.11 9.45 4.37
C ASP A 248 -34.81 8.07 5.01
N GLU A 249 -33.99 7.23 4.37
CA GLU A 249 -33.53 5.95 4.93
C GLU A 249 -32.84 6.11 6.29
N LEU A 250 -31.91 7.08 6.39
CA LEU A 250 -31.22 7.38 7.64
C LEU A 250 -32.16 8.10 8.61
N GLN A 251 -32.98 9.02 8.12
CA GLN A 251 -33.91 9.76 8.99
C GLN A 251 -34.96 8.86 9.66
N ASN A 252 -35.41 7.80 8.96
CA ASN A 252 -36.48 6.92 9.41
C ASN A 252 -36.01 5.73 10.27
N GLN A 253 -34.70 5.48 10.38
CA GLN A 253 -34.22 4.46 11.31
C GLN A 253 -34.30 4.94 12.77
N SER A 254 -34.53 4.01 13.71
CA SER A 254 -34.70 4.31 15.14
C SER A 254 -33.52 3.88 16.02
N GLN A 255 -32.52 3.23 15.43
CA GLN A 255 -31.40 2.62 16.15
C GLN A 255 -30.37 3.64 16.60
N TYR A 256 -30.18 4.72 15.84
CA TYR A 256 -29.12 5.70 16.04
C TYR A 256 -29.66 7.12 15.97
N THR A 257 -29.18 7.96 16.89
CA THR A 257 -29.44 9.40 16.82
C THR A 257 -28.66 10.00 15.66
N ILE A 258 -29.35 10.66 14.74
CA ILE A 258 -28.72 11.45 13.67
C ILE A 258 -28.92 12.92 13.97
N VAL A 259 -27.82 13.65 13.93
CA VAL A 259 -27.79 15.08 14.14
C VAL A 259 -27.18 15.82 12.97
N THR A 260 -27.60 17.06 12.78
CA THR A 260 -27.07 17.98 11.76
C THR A 260 -26.79 19.34 12.39
N LYS A 261 -25.87 20.12 11.80
CA LYS A 261 -25.58 21.48 12.30
C LYS A 261 -26.82 22.38 12.37
N SER A 262 -27.77 22.24 11.43
CA SER A 262 -28.98 23.06 11.37
C SER A 262 -29.93 22.83 12.53
N GLN A 263 -29.84 21.71 13.26
CA GLN A 263 -30.64 21.48 14.46
C GLN A 263 -30.19 22.30 15.66
N PHE A 264 -28.92 22.76 15.67
CA PHE A 264 -28.33 23.49 16.78
C PHE A 264 -28.07 24.97 16.47
N LEU A 265 -27.99 25.34 15.19
CA LEU A 265 -27.79 26.71 14.76
C LEU A 265 -29.13 27.42 14.56
N SER A 266 -29.35 28.50 15.31
CA SER A 266 -30.53 29.36 15.12
C SER A 266 -30.47 30.10 13.79
N ASP A 267 -31.60 30.64 13.32
CA ASP A 267 -31.62 31.48 12.11
C ASP A 267 -30.70 32.71 12.26
N LYS A 268 -30.51 33.21 13.49
CA LYS A 268 -29.57 34.30 13.77
C LYS A 268 -28.13 33.87 13.51
N ASP A 269 -27.77 32.66 13.92
CA ASP A 269 -26.44 32.09 13.69
C ASP A 269 -26.19 31.86 12.20
N GLN A 270 -27.19 31.32 11.48
CA GLN A 270 -27.11 31.13 10.03
C GLN A 270 -26.92 32.46 9.30
N ARG A 271 -27.71 33.48 9.66
CA ARG A 271 -27.53 34.84 9.12
C ARG A 271 -26.16 35.43 9.45
N ALA A 272 -25.60 35.14 10.63
CA ALA A 272 -24.28 35.62 11.01
C ALA A 272 -23.17 35.05 10.10
N VAL A 273 -23.27 33.75 9.74
CA VAL A 273 -22.34 33.13 8.79
C VAL A 273 -22.52 33.71 7.37
N HIS A 274 -23.75 33.87 6.91
CA HIS A 274 -24.03 34.54 5.62
C HIS A 274 -23.55 36.00 5.58
N ALA A 275 -23.60 36.71 6.71
CA ALA A 275 -23.13 38.09 6.79
C ALA A 275 -21.60 38.21 6.63
N LEU A 276 -20.84 37.12 6.72
CA LEU A 276 -19.40 37.11 6.42
C LEU A 276 -19.12 37.36 4.92
N LYS A 277 -20.07 37.00 4.04
CA LYS A 277 -20.03 37.34 2.62
C LYS A 277 -21.44 37.63 2.08
N PRO A 278 -21.95 38.86 2.27
CA PRO A 278 -23.28 39.21 1.79
C PRO A 278 -23.40 39.07 0.28
N GLY A 279 -24.50 38.49 -0.20
CA GLY A 279 -24.80 38.35 -1.63
C GLY A 279 -24.12 37.17 -2.32
N SER A 280 -23.27 36.41 -1.63
CA SER A 280 -22.61 35.22 -2.18
C SER A 280 -22.99 33.95 -1.43
N SER A 281 -22.80 32.81 -2.10
CA SER A 281 -22.78 31.50 -1.43
C SER A 281 -21.62 31.45 -0.43
N VAL A 282 -21.87 30.90 0.76
CA VAL A 282 -20.88 30.67 1.83
C VAL A 282 -20.64 29.17 2.05
N ARG A 283 -20.80 28.38 0.98
CA ARG A 283 -20.68 26.91 0.98
C ARG A 283 -19.41 26.43 1.69
N ASP A 284 -18.24 27.00 1.38
CA ASP A 284 -16.99 26.54 1.96
C ASP A 284 -16.80 26.96 3.42
N LEU A 285 -17.48 28.00 3.90
CA LEU A 285 -17.52 28.32 5.34
C LEU A 285 -18.35 27.28 6.10
N TRP A 286 -19.45 26.81 5.51
CA TRP A 286 -20.22 25.70 6.08
C TRP A 286 -19.42 24.39 6.09
N ALA A 287 -18.74 24.07 4.98
CA ALA A 287 -17.86 22.92 4.91
C ALA A 287 -16.71 23.03 5.92
N LEU A 288 -16.19 24.24 6.19
CA LEU A 288 -15.12 24.45 7.16
C LEU A 288 -15.58 24.16 8.60
N MET A 289 -16.80 24.57 8.94
CA MET A 289 -17.40 24.20 10.22
C MET A 289 -17.57 22.69 10.34
N ASP A 290 -18.14 22.05 9.32
CA ASP A 290 -18.31 20.59 9.31
C ASP A 290 -16.96 19.88 9.40
N PHE A 291 -15.92 20.40 8.76
CA PHE A 291 -14.56 19.87 8.81
C PHE A 291 -14.01 19.85 10.25
N PHE A 292 -14.14 20.94 11.00
CA PHE A 292 -13.65 20.99 12.38
C PHE A 292 -14.54 20.19 13.35
N ILE A 293 -15.85 20.15 13.13
CA ILE A 293 -16.76 19.28 13.88
C ILE A 293 -16.35 17.82 13.67
N CYS A 294 -16.26 17.39 12.40
CA CYS A 294 -15.83 16.06 12.04
C CYS A 294 -14.47 15.75 12.62
N GLY A 295 -13.49 16.65 12.52
CA GLY A 295 -12.15 16.52 13.11
C GLY A 295 -12.14 16.28 14.62
N SER A 296 -13.18 16.71 15.34
CA SER A 296 -13.35 16.51 16.78
C SER A 296 -14.03 15.19 17.15
N LEU A 297 -14.59 14.46 16.18
CA LEU A 297 -15.24 13.17 16.40
C LEU A 297 -14.27 12.00 16.20
N ARG A 298 -14.47 10.93 16.98
CA ARG A 298 -13.61 9.74 16.97
C ARG A 298 -13.65 9.02 15.63
N TYR A 299 -14.83 8.88 15.03
CA TYR A 299 -15.00 8.13 13.79
C TYR A 299 -15.36 9.02 12.62
N LEU A 300 -14.92 8.60 11.44
CA LEU A 300 -15.29 9.14 10.15
C LEU A 300 -15.74 7.99 9.24
N VAL A 301 -16.88 8.16 8.58
CA VAL A 301 -17.21 7.42 7.36
C VAL A 301 -17.37 8.43 6.24
N GLY A 302 -16.49 8.38 5.24
CA GLY A 302 -16.43 9.35 4.16
C GLY A 302 -16.41 8.73 2.77
N ASN A 303 -15.97 9.52 1.80
CA ASN A 303 -15.81 9.11 0.41
C ASN A 303 -14.32 9.12 0.02
N SER A 304 -13.76 8.02 -0.49
CA SER A 304 -12.33 7.96 -0.82
C SER A 304 -11.86 8.93 -1.90
N VAL A 305 -12.72 9.41 -2.79
CA VAL A 305 -12.39 10.35 -3.88
C VAL A 305 -12.51 11.80 -3.42
N SER A 306 -13.37 12.09 -2.44
CA SER A 306 -13.54 13.44 -1.89
C SER A 306 -12.28 13.88 -1.16
N THR A 307 -11.70 15.02 -1.55
CA THR A 307 -10.54 15.61 -0.86
C THR A 307 -10.86 16.00 0.59
N PHE A 308 -12.11 16.31 0.92
CA PHE A 308 -12.57 16.52 2.30
C PHE A 308 -12.38 15.28 3.15
N SER A 309 -12.92 14.16 2.71
CA SER A 309 -12.78 12.89 3.42
C SER A 309 -11.34 12.40 3.43
N ALA A 310 -10.65 12.48 2.29
CA ALA A 310 -9.24 12.08 2.19
C ALA A 310 -8.36 12.86 3.17
N LEU A 311 -8.59 14.17 3.35
CA LEU A 311 -7.88 14.99 4.32
C LEU A 311 -8.21 14.58 5.76
N GLN A 312 -9.48 14.32 6.08
CA GLN A 312 -9.91 13.84 7.40
C GLN A 312 -9.33 12.46 7.74
N ILE A 313 -9.21 11.56 6.74
CA ILE A 313 -8.56 10.25 6.89
C ILE A 313 -7.07 10.42 7.19
N ALA A 314 -6.38 11.33 6.47
CA ALA A 314 -4.96 11.61 6.70
C ALA A 314 -4.70 12.19 8.10
N LEU A 315 -5.54 13.13 8.56
CA LEU A 315 -5.44 13.73 9.90
C LEU A 315 -5.58 12.70 11.04
N ARG A 316 -6.36 11.64 10.80
CA ARG A 316 -6.56 10.50 11.71
C ARG A 316 -5.51 9.41 11.62
N GLU A 317 -4.60 9.50 10.64
CA GLU A 317 -3.63 8.44 10.37
C GLU A 317 -4.32 7.08 10.20
N GLN A 318 -5.48 7.08 9.52
CA GLN A 318 -6.37 5.94 9.24
C GLN A 318 -7.07 5.26 10.42
N GLU A 319 -6.82 5.65 11.67
CA GLU A 319 -7.54 5.10 12.82
C GLU A 319 -8.95 5.69 12.94
N GLY A 320 -9.95 4.82 13.09
CA GLY A 320 -11.35 5.23 13.17
C GLY A 320 -11.86 5.90 11.88
N ALA A 321 -11.12 5.80 10.78
CA ALA A 321 -11.46 6.41 9.51
C ALA A 321 -11.81 5.32 8.48
N TYR A 322 -13.01 5.44 7.92
CA TYR A 322 -13.57 4.51 6.96
C TYR A 322 -14.14 5.26 5.76
N TRP A 323 -14.45 4.54 4.68
CA TRP A 323 -15.13 5.14 3.53
C TRP A 323 -16.04 4.15 2.82
N TYR A 324 -17.24 4.62 2.44
CA TYR A 324 -18.34 3.74 2.06
C TYR A 324 -18.23 3.16 0.64
N ASN A 325 -17.49 3.82 -0.24
CA ASN A 325 -17.20 3.38 -1.60
C ASN A 325 -16.05 2.35 -1.67
N SER A 326 -15.42 2.04 -0.52
CA SER A 326 -14.21 1.21 -0.41
C SER A 326 -13.15 1.65 -1.47
N GLN A 327 -12.14 0.83 -1.80
CA GLN A 327 -11.07 1.19 -2.77
C GLN A 327 -10.01 2.18 -2.25
N SER A 328 -9.02 2.48 -3.08
CA SER A 328 -7.90 3.37 -2.69
C SER A 328 -8.33 4.83 -2.60
N ILE A 329 -7.44 5.66 -2.06
CA ILE A 329 -7.63 7.11 -1.89
C ILE A 329 -6.79 7.81 -2.97
N PRO A 330 -7.38 8.38 -4.04
CA PRO A 330 -6.62 8.96 -5.15
C PRO A 330 -5.67 10.09 -4.74
N LEU A 331 -5.99 10.83 -3.67
CA LEU A 331 -5.08 11.84 -3.12
C LEU A 331 -3.72 11.25 -2.71
N GLY A 332 -3.65 9.94 -2.43
CA GLY A 332 -2.42 9.21 -2.14
C GLY A 332 -1.40 9.19 -3.29
N ASP A 333 -1.83 9.38 -4.54
CA ASP A 333 -0.91 9.49 -5.68
C ASP A 333 -0.05 10.77 -5.61
N PHE A 334 -0.57 11.81 -4.95
CA PHE A 334 0.13 13.07 -4.74
C PHE A 334 0.70 13.21 -3.33
N TRP A 335 0.14 12.50 -2.35
CA TRP A 335 0.49 12.68 -0.94
C TRP A 335 0.67 11.35 -0.23
N ASP A 336 1.94 10.96 -0.03
CA ASP A 336 2.34 9.66 0.51
C ASP A 336 2.16 9.53 2.04
N ILE A 337 0.95 9.77 2.52
CA ILE A 337 0.61 9.82 3.95
C ILE A 337 -0.32 8.67 4.40
N TYR A 338 -0.97 7.99 3.45
CA TYR A 338 -1.98 6.96 3.70
C TYR A 338 -1.35 5.60 4.00
N GLN A 339 -0.74 5.49 5.18
CA GLN A 339 -0.11 4.28 5.71
C GLN A 339 -1.13 3.19 6.03
N ILE A 340 -0.85 1.93 5.66
CA ILE A 340 -1.74 0.79 5.96
C ILE A 340 -1.34 0.19 7.33
N PRO A 341 -2.26 0.12 8.32
CA PRO A 341 -1.99 -0.56 9.58
C PRO A 341 -1.55 -2.02 9.37
N ILE A 342 -0.50 -2.43 10.08
CA ILE A 342 0.00 -3.82 10.04
C ILE A 342 -0.65 -4.61 11.19
N ALA A 343 -1.16 -5.80 10.86
CA ALA A 343 -1.70 -6.74 11.83
C ALA A 343 -0.84 -8.00 11.90
N TYR A 344 -0.60 -8.49 13.11
CA TYR A 344 0.02 -9.79 13.38
C TYR A 344 -0.86 -10.59 14.35
N THR A 345 -0.62 -11.90 14.37
CA THR A 345 -1.12 -12.78 15.43
C THR A 345 0.05 -13.41 16.15
N TYR A 346 -0.09 -13.60 17.46
CA TYR A 346 0.93 -14.27 18.26
C TYR A 346 0.30 -14.99 19.45
N THR A 347 0.85 -16.16 19.77
CA THR A 347 0.50 -16.94 20.94
C THR A 347 1.74 -17.45 21.62
N GLU A 348 1.82 -17.29 22.94
CA GLU A 348 2.88 -17.84 23.79
C GLU A 348 2.88 -19.38 23.80
N LEU A 349 1.84 -20.01 23.25
CA LEU A 349 1.81 -21.46 23.06
C LEU A 349 2.66 -21.90 21.86
N SER A 350 3.07 -21.00 20.97
CA SER A 350 3.91 -21.36 19.82
C SER A 350 5.35 -21.63 20.22
N ASP A 351 6.09 -22.28 19.33
CA ASP A 351 7.55 -22.44 19.46
C ASP A 351 8.24 -21.08 19.67
N GLU A 352 9.16 -21.01 20.63
CA GLU A 352 9.86 -19.79 21.03
C GLU A 352 10.58 -19.11 19.84
N LYS A 353 11.04 -19.85 18.83
CA LYS A 353 11.65 -19.25 17.64
C LYS A 353 10.69 -18.31 16.89
N GLY A 354 9.37 -18.52 17.01
CA GLY A 354 8.34 -17.63 16.46
C GLY A 354 8.39 -16.22 17.05
N LYS A 355 8.73 -16.09 18.35
CA LYS A 355 8.93 -14.81 19.04
C LYS A 355 9.98 -13.96 18.32
N TYR A 356 11.16 -14.55 18.09
CA TYR A 356 12.28 -13.87 17.47
C TYR A 356 12.04 -13.55 15.99
N MET A 357 11.30 -14.40 15.27
CA MET A 357 10.87 -14.08 13.91
C MET A 357 9.95 -12.83 13.92
N LEU A 358 8.96 -12.79 14.82
CA LEU A 358 8.06 -11.65 14.97
C LEU A 358 8.82 -10.38 15.37
N GLN A 359 9.81 -10.48 16.26
CA GLN A 359 10.66 -9.35 16.62
C GLN A 359 11.38 -8.77 15.39
N ALA A 360 12.01 -9.61 14.57
CA ALA A 360 12.67 -9.18 13.35
C ALA A 360 11.68 -8.56 12.34
N SER A 361 10.49 -9.13 12.21
CA SER A 361 9.43 -8.58 11.35
C SER A 361 9.01 -7.18 11.80
N ILE A 362 8.71 -7.00 13.09
CA ILE A 362 8.32 -5.70 13.65
C ILE A 362 9.46 -4.67 13.54
N ALA A 363 10.70 -5.08 13.83
CA ALA A 363 11.87 -4.23 13.67
C ALA A 363 12.04 -3.78 12.21
N SER A 364 11.79 -4.66 11.23
CA SER A 364 11.81 -4.30 9.81
C SER A 364 10.73 -3.29 9.43
N VAL A 365 9.53 -3.38 10.02
CA VAL A 365 8.47 -2.37 9.86
C VAL A 365 8.94 -1.03 10.41
N ARG A 366 9.52 -1.01 11.62
CA ARG A 366 10.00 0.22 12.25
C ARG A 366 11.16 0.87 11.50
N GLN A 367 12.02 0.06 10.88
CA GLN A 367 13.12 0.54 10.06
C GLN A 367 12.63 1.28 8.80
N HIS A 368 11.61 0.75 8.11
CA HIS A 368 11.15 1.31 6.83
C HIS A 368 9.97 2.27 6.97
N MET A 369 9.12 2.06 7.98
CA MET A 369 7.86 2.77 8.19
C MET A 369 7.71 3.07 9.70
N PRO A 370 8.57 3.92 10.28
CA PRO A 370 8.69 4.11 11.73
C PRO A 370 7.40 4.58 12.42
N ARG A 371 6.51 5.26 11.68
CA ARG A 371 5.24 5.80 12.19
C ARG A 371 4.03 4.88 12.00
N ASN A 372 4.20 3.78 11.26
CA ASN A 372 3.09 2.90 10.91
C ASN A 372 2.47 2.27 12.16
N LYS A 373 1.14 2.15 12.20
CA LYS A 373 0.47 1.44 13.30
C LYS A 373 0.73 -0.07 13.18
N ILE A 374 0.98 -0.70 14.32
CA ILE A 374 1.18 -2.15 14.41
C ILE A 374 0.25 -2.69 15.48
N HIS A 375 -0.53 -3.69 15.12
CA HIS A 375 -1.51 -4.37 15.96
C HIS A 375 -1.10 -5.84 16.10
N VAL A 376 -1.16 -6.39 17.32
CA VAL A 376 -0.95 -7.82 17.55
C VAL A 376 -2.13 -8.38 18.34
N LEU A 377 -2.82 -9.38 17.78
CA LEU A 377 -3.73 -10.23 18.54
C LEU A 377 -2.86 -11.23 19.32
N TYR A 378 -2.79 -11.03 20.63
CA TYR A 378 -1.84 -11.70 21.52
C TYR A 378 -2.57 -12.66 22.45
N HIS A 379 -2.16 -13.94 22.45
CA HIS A 379 -2.65 -14.93 23.40
C HIS A 379 -1.54 -15.35 24.38
N GLY A 380 -1.86 -15.32 25.67
CA GLY A 380 -0.93 -15.58 26.76
C GLY A 380 -0.66 -14.35 27.63
N ASN A 381 0.01 -14.56 28.75
CA ASN A 381 0.32 -13.52 29.73
C ASN A 381 1.58 -13.82 30.56
N LYS A 382 2.43 -14.75 30.13
CA LYS A 382 3.61 -15.19 30.88
C LYS A 382 4.86 -14.41 30.48
N ASP A 383 5.02 -14.08 29.19
CA ASP A 383 6.21 -13.40 28.67
C ASP A 383 6.07 -11.88 28.81
N GLN A 384 6.20 -11.39 30.05
CA GLN A 384 6.06 -9.96 30.35
C GLN A 384 7.16 -9.11 29.71
N GLU A 385 8.37 -9.65 29.53
CA GLU A 385 9.47 -8.96 28.87
C GLU A 385 9.14 -8.73 27.39
N PHE A 386 8.68 -9.76 26.68
CA PHE A 386 8.30 -9.60 25.28
C PHE A 386 7.11 -8.66 25.09
N ARG A 387 6.10 -8.73 25.97
CA ARG A 387 4.97 -7.78 25.95
C ARG A 387 5.42 -6.34 26.20
N HIS A 388 6.35 -6.13 27.14
CA HIS A 388 6.96 -4.84 27.39
C HIS A 388 7.69 -4.32 26.14
N TRP A 389 8.52 -5.16 25.53
CA TRP A 389 9.23 -4.83 24.30
C TRP A 389 8.26 -4.40 23.19
N LEU A 390 7.17 -5.16 22.96
CA LEU A 390 6.14 -4.82 21.98
C LEU A 390 5.50 -3.45 22.26
N GLN A 391 4.98 -3.24 23.47
CA GLN A 391 4.19 -2.04 23.78
C GLN A 391 5.03 -0.79 23.99
N LYS A 392 6.14 -0.90 24.73
CA LYS A 392 6.92 0.25 25.19
C LYS A 392 8.05 0.62 24.25
N GLU A 393 8.74 -0.37 23.69
CA GLU A 393 9.88 -0.12 22.81
C GLU A 393 9.46 -0.02 21.34
N GLN A 394 8.49 -0.84 20.92
CA GLN A 394 8.04 -0.90 19.53
C GLN A 394 6.72 -0.19 19.27
N ASN A 395 6.08 0.41 20.29
CA ASN A 395 4.79 1.11 20.16
C ASN A 395 3.73 0.25 19.43
N VAL A 396 3.59 -0.99 19.86
CA VAL A 396 2.62 -1.96 19.31
C VAL A 396 1.36 -1.96 20.17
N THR A 397 0.19 -1.92 19.53
CA THR A 397 -1.10 -2.12 20.18
C THR A 397 -1.36 -3.61 20.36
N LEU A 398 -1.40 -4.09 21.61
CA LEU A 398 -1.71 -5.47 21.93
C LEU A 398 -3.19 -5.63 22.26
N TYR A 399 -3.82 -6.64 21.65
CA TYR A 399 -5.17 -7.08 21.98
C TYR A 399 -5.09 -8.46 22.63
N GLN A 400 -5.52 -8.57 23.88
CA GLN A 400 -5.63 -9.87 24.55
C GLN A 400 -6.66 -10.72 23.80
N HIS A 401 -6.27 -11.93 23.40
CA HIS A 401 -7.09 -12.78 22.54
C HIS A 401 -7.37 -14.14 23.19
N GLU A 402 -8.62 -14.34 23.59
CA GLU A 402 -9.13 -15.54 24.26
C GLU A 402 -10.42 -16.00 23.55
N PRO A 403 -10.31 -16.63 22.38
CA PRO A 403 -11.46 -16.93 21.56
C PRO A 403 -12.23 -18.16 22.05
N GLN A 404 -13.55 -18.11 21.96
CA GLN A 404 -14.42 -19.22 22.35
C GLN A 404 -14.29 -20.44 21.41
N TRP A 405 -13.87 -20.22 20.16
CA TRP A 405 -13.71 -21.27 19.16
C TRP A 405 -12.41 -22.10 19.33
N GLN A 406 -11.56 -21.79 20.32
CA GLN A 406 -10.27 -22.45 20.52
C GLN A 406 -10.36 -23.99 20.60
N GLY A 407 -11.34 -24.52 21.34
CA GLY A 407 -11.53 -25.97 21.48
C GLY A 407 -11.87 -26.65 20.15
N SER A 408 -12.69 -26.02 19.32
CA SER A 408 -13.06 -26.52 18.00
C SER A 408 -11.87 -26.57 17.04
N ILE A 409 -11.01 -25.55 17.09
CA ILE A 409 -9.79 -25.49 16.27
C ILE A 409 -8.77 -26.56 16.71
N GLU A 410 -8.63 -26.83 18.00
CA GLU A 410 -7.79 -27.94 18.47
C GLU A 410 -8.33 -29.30 17.98
N LYS A 411 -9.66 -29.50 18.01
CA LYS A 411 -10.27 -30.71 17.44
C LYS A 411 -9.98 -30.85 15.94
N MET A 412 -10.09 -29.76 15.18
CA MET A 412 -9.74 -29.74 13.76
C MET A 412 -8.27 -30.10 13.53
N ARG A 413 -7.35 -29.63 14.38
CA ARG A 413 -5.93 -30.01 14.31
C ARG A 413 -5.73 -31.51 14.48
N GLN A 414 -6.41 -32.11 15.45
CA GLN A 414 -6.32 -33.55 15.74
C GLN A 414 -6.84 -34.42 14.59
N ASN A 415 -7.80 -33.90 13.82
CA ASN A 415 -8.33 -34.55 12.62
C ASN A 415 -7.46 -34.32 11.37
N GLY A 416 -6.48 -33.42 11.44
CA GLY A 416 -5.63 -33.04 10.32
C GLY A 416 -4.49 -34.02 10.04
N ASN A 417 -3.92 -33.94 8.84
CA ASN A 417 -2.85 -34.84 8.40
C ASN A 417 -1.47 -34.14 8.42
N SER A 418 -0.65 -34.48 9.42
CA SER A 418 0.72 -33.94 9.57
C SER A 418 1.68 -34.26 8.42
N ALA A 419 1.39 -35.29 7.61
CA ALA A 419 2.15 -35.57 6.40
C ALA A 419 1.92 -34.54 5.28
N THR A 420 0.77 -33.84 5.32
CA THR A 420 0.40 -32.83 4.32
C THR A 420 0.77 -31.40 4.75
N SER A 421 0.79 -31.13 6.06
CA SER A 421 1.20 -29.84 6.61
C SER A 421 1.80 -29.98 8.01
N HIS A 422 2.94 -29.32 8.22
CA HIS A 422 3.62 -29.27 9.52
C HIS A 422 2.80 -28.53 10.58
N LEU A 423 1.79 -27.73 10.21
CA LEU A 423 0.95 -27.00 11.15
C LEU A 423 0.20 -27.94 12.11
N PHE A 424 -0.16 -29.15 11.65
CA PHE A 424 -0.87 -30.12 12.48
C PHE A 424 -0.02 -30.72 13.61
N LEU A 425 1.32 -30.58 13.54
CA LEU A 425 2.25 -31.11 14.54
C LEU A 425 2.25 -30.31 15.85
N HIS A 426 1.87 -29.03 15.82
CA HIS A 426 2.04 -28.14 16.96
C HIS A 426 0.74 -27.39 17.28
N ALA A 427 0.11 -27.70 18.42
CA ALA A 427 -1.15 -27.07 18.86
C ALA A 427 -1.07 -25.53 18.91
N GLY A 428 0.00 -24.98 19.50
CA GLY A 428 0.23 -23.54 19.55
C GLY A 428 0.33 -22.86 18.19
N SER A 429 1.16 -23.36 17.27
CA SER A 429 1.27 -22.80 15.91
C SER A 429 -0.02 -22.93 15.10
N TYR A 430 -0.75 -24.05 15.25
CA TYR A 430 -2.06 -24.22 14.62
C TYR A 430 -3.06 -23.19 15.15
N PHE A 431 -3.17 -23.05 16.47
CA PHE A 431 -4.01 -22.03 17.10
C PHE A 431 -3.63 -20.60 16.66
N GLY A 432 -2.33 -20.28 16.66
CA GLY A 432 -1.81 -18.98 16.23
C GLY A 432 -2.17 -18.62 14.79
N THR A 433 -2.26 -19.63 13.93
CA THR A 433 -2.72 -19.49 12.54
C THR A 433 -4.18 -19.03 12.49
N TRP A 434 -5.08 -19.64 13.26
CA TRP A 434 -6.51 -19.30 13.28
C TRP A 434 -6.85 -17.99 13.99
N GLN A 435 -5.97 -17.42 14.82
CA GLN A 435 -6.23 -16.12 15.49
C GLN A 435 -6.60 -15.00 14.51
N ARG A 436 -6.17 -15.12 13.24
CA ARG A 436 -6.41 -14.09 12.22
C ARG A 436 -7.88 -13.91 11.85
N ILE A 437 -8.74 -14.88 12.13
CA ILE A 437 -10.19 -14.77 11.83
C ILE A 437 -10.86 -13.66 12.63
N ASP A 438 -10.32 -13.33 13.81
CA ASP A 438 -10.88 -12.32 14.70
C ASP A 438 -10.30 -10.91 14.45
N ILE A 439 -9.30 -10.74 13.56
CA ILE A 439 -8.69 -9.42 13.25
C ILE A 439 -9.74 -8.32 12.97
N PRO A 440 -10.79 -8.56 12.15
CA PRO A 440 -11.78 -7.54 11.85
C PRO A 440 -12.55 -6.99 13.06
N ARG A 441 -12.53 -7.71 14.19
CA ARG A 441 -13.19 -7.32 15.44
C ARG A 441 -12.37 -6.36 16.30
N PHE A 442 -11.05 -6.30 16.08
CA PHE A 442 -10.12 -5.55 16.93
C PHE A 442 -9.53 -4.30 16.27
N ILE A 443 -9.50 -4.26 14.94
CA ILE A 443 -8.88 -3.15 14.20
C ILE A 443 -9.94 -2.21 13.64
N GLU A 444 -9.79 -0.92 13.90
CA GLU A 444 -10.72 0.14 13.50
C GLU A 444 -10.17 0.91 12.29
N THR A 445 -10.21 0.30 11.10
CA THR A 445 -9.75 0.91 9.84
C THR A 445 -10.50 0.30 8.65
N GLU A 446 -10.43 0.89 7.46
CA GLU A 446 -10.98 0.30 6.24
C GLU A 446 -10.14 -0.89 5.75
N TYR A 447 -8.80 -0.73 5.70
CA TYR A 447 -7.88 -1.76 5.24
C TYR A 447 -6.72 -1.98 6.22
N CYS A 448 -6.36 -3.23 6.46
CA CYS A 448 -5.11 -3.58 7.14
C CYS A 448 -4.33 -4.63 6.35
N LEU A 449 -3.02 -4.73 6.62
CA LEU A 449 -2.17 -5.77 6.05
C LEU A 449 -1.80 -6.77 7.14
N LEU A 450 -2.37 -7.97 7.07
CA LEU A 450 -1.96 -9.11 7.89
C LEU A 450 -0.61 -9.63 7.39
N LEU A 451 0.32 -9.82 8.32
CA LEU A 451 1.60 -10.45 8.09
C LEU A 451 1.82 -11.65 9.02
N ASP A 452 2.36 -12.74 8.48
CA ASP A 452 2.93 -13.81 9.29
C ASP A 452 4.17 -13.31 10.06
N ALA A 453 4.46 -13.95 11.20
CA ALA A 453 5.59 -13.62 12.06
C ALA A 453 6.96 -13.75 11.37
N ASP A 454 7.07 -14.53 10.29
CA ASP A 454 8.29 -14.78 9.53
C ASP A 454 8.37 -13.95 8.24
N THR A 455 7.92 -12.71 8.30
CA THR A 455 8.05 -11.73 7.22
C THR A 455 9.11 -10.68 7.53
N VAL A 456 9.62 -10.02 6.49
CA VAL A 456 10.58 -8.91 6.58
C VAL A 456 10.19 -7.86 5.56
N ILE A 457 9.98 -6.63 6.02
CA ILE A 457 9.76 -5.48 5.16
C ILE A 457 11.07 -5.12 4.46
N MET A 458 11.01 -5.03 3.14
CA MET A 458 12.14 -4.75 2.28
C MET A 458 12.15 -3.31 1.79
N GLN A 459 10.98 -2.67 1.73
CA GLN A 459 10.77 -1.31 1.25
C GLN A 459 9.56 -0.67 1.93
N PRO A 460 9.53 0.66 2.11
CA PRO A 460 8.33 1.36 2.53
C PRO A 460 7.21 1.23 1.48
N PHE A 461 5.98 1.34 1.97
CA PHE A 461 4.79 1.38 1.13
C PHE A 461 3.63 2.10 1.82
N THR A 462 2.66 2.51 1.03
CA THR A 462 1.38 3.09 1.45
C THR A 462 0.22 2.42 0.70
N LEU A 463 -1.02 2.85 0.97
CA LEU A 463 -2.22 2.33 0.31
C LEU A 463 -2.13 2.42 -1.23
N LYS A 464 -1.46 3.46 -1.76
CA LYS A 464 -1.34 3.67 -3.20
C LYS A 464 -0.54 2.57 -3.91
N ASP A 465 0.40 1.90 -3.22
CA ASP A 465 1.23 0.87 -3.82
C ASP A 465 0.42 -0.37 -4.24
N PHE A 466 -0.81 -0.52 -3.72
CA PHE A 466 -1.76 -1.56 -4.13
C PHE A 466 -2.59 -1.18 -5.37
N GLY A 467 -2.48 0.07 -5.84
CA GLY A 467 -3.27 0.63 -6.95
C GLY A 467 -4.64 1.13 -6.50
N LEU A 468 -5.45 1.61 -7.47
CA LEU A 468 -6.79 2.12 -7.19
C LEU A 468 -7.82 1.03 -6.88
N ASN A 469 -7.65 -0.16 -7.48
CA ASN A 469 -8.55 -1.31 -7.30
C ASN A 469 -8.05 -2.24 -6.19
N LEU A 470 -8.48 -1.95 -4.97
CA LEU A 470 -8.26 -2.77 -3.79
C LEU A 470 -9.28 -3.91 -3.70
N THR A 471 -8.92 -4.92 -2.91
CA THR A 471 -9.77 -6.09 -2.71
C THR A 471 -11.10 -5.76 -2.06
N HIS A 472 -12.15 -6.46 -2.50
CA HIS A 472 -13.46 -6.39 -1.87
C HIS A 472 -13.49 -7.12 -0.51
N SER A 473 -12.81 -8.26 -0.40
CA SER A 473 -12.73 -9.05 0.84
C SER A 473 -11.29 -9.16 1.32
N ILE A 474 -10.49 -9.98 0.63
CA ILE A 474 -9.09 -10.27 0.96
C ILE A 474 -8.22 -10.30 -0.31
N GLY A 475 -6.97 -9.87 -0.17
CA GLY A 475 -5.99 -9.83 -1.24
C GLY A 475 -4.77 -10.67 -0.86
N MET A 476 -4.46 -11.71 -1.64
CA MET A 476 -3.37 -12.65 -1.36
C MET A 476 -2.46 -12.85 -2.57
N SER A 477 -1.20 -13.24 -2.35
CA SER A 477 -0.23 -13.52 -3.43
C SER A 477 -0.12 -15.01 -3.73
N ALA A 478 0.59 -15.39 -4.79
CA ALA A 478 0.79 -16.80 -5.14
C ALA A 478 1.45 -17.63 -4.01
N GLU A 479 1.01 -18.89 -3.87
CA GLU A 479 1.49 -19.84 -2.86
C GLU A 479 2.90 -20.37 -3.12
N ARG A 480 3.09 -21.21 -4.15
CA ARG A 480 4.36 -21.93 -4.37
C ARG A 480 5.20 -21.41 -5.53
N HIS A 481 4.57 -20.98 -6.62
CA HIS A 481 5.26 -20.56 -7.83
C HIS A 481 4.95 -19.10 -8.14
N ARG A 482 6.00 -18.29 -8.36
CA ARG A 482 5.87 -16.86 -8.67
C ARG A 482 5.11 -16.54 -9.98
N HIS A 483 4.84 -17.54 -10.81
CA HIS A 483 4.09 -17.42 -12.06
C HIS A 483 2.69 -18.01 -11.95
N HIS A 484 2.31 -18.51 -10.77
CA HIS A 484 0.98 -19.04 -10.54
C HIS A 484 -0.06 -17.92 -10.62
N THR A 485 -1.11 -18.18 -11.37
CA THR A 485 -2.30 -17.33 -11.48
C THR A 485 -3.51 -18.14 -11.04
N GLY A 486 -4.42 -17.54 -10.27
CA GLY A 486 -5.66 -18.19 -9.82
C GLY A 486 -5.61 -18.65 -8.34
N ASN A 487 -6.33 -19.72 -8.02
CA ASN A 487 -6.81 -19.98 -6.64
C ASN A 487 -5.78 -20.56 -5.66
N LEU A 488 -4.50 -20.70 -6.03
CA LEU A 488 -3.46 -21.12 -5.08
C LEU A 488 -2.72 -19.90 -4.55
N LEU A 489 -3.35 -19.26 -3.57
CA LEU A 489 -2.85 -18.05 -2.93
C LEU A 489 -2.42 -18.33 -1.49
N ASN A 490 -1.50 -17.51 -0.99
CA ASN A 490 -0.91 -17.61 0.33
C ASN A 490 -1.46 -16.55 1.29
N ALA A 491 -1.90 -16.99 2.46
CA ALA A 491 -2.48 -16.11 3.48
C ALA A 491 -1.46 -15.36 4.35
N GLY A 492 -0.16 -15.69 4.25
CA GLY A 492 0.86 -15.09 5.13
C GLY A 492 1.21 -13.64 4.85
N VAL A 493 0.75 -13.10 3.72
CA VAL A 493 0.61 -11.66 3.52
C VAL A 493 -0.75 -11.41 2.88
N THR A 494 -1.67 -10.81 3.65
CA THR A 494 -3.06 -10.64 3.24
C THR A 494 -3.50 -9.20 3.45
N LEU A 495 -3.90 -8.52 2.36
CA LEU A 495 -4.63 -7.25 2.45
C LEU A 495 -6.08 -7.57 2.84
N MET A 496 -6.58 -6.99 3.93
CA MET A 496 -7.92 -7.27 4.45
C MET A 496 -8.81 -6.03 4.32
N ASN A 497 -9.97 -6.16 3.68
CA ASN A 497 -11.06 -5.19 3.79
C ASN A 497 -11.80 -5.46 5.12
N VAL A 498 -11.43 -4.71 6.14
CA VAL A 498 -11.88 -4.96 7.52
C VAL A 498 -13.39 -4.83 7.68
N PRO A 499 -14.07 -3.78 7.15
CA PRO A 499 -15.53 -3.68 7.21
C PRO A 499 -16.24 -4.86 6.54
N HIS A 500 -15.81 -5.26 5.34
CA HIS A 500 -16.44 -6.40 4.66
C HIS A 500 -16.28 -7.69 5.47
N MET A 501 -15.06 -7.98 5.95
CA MET A 501 -14.80 -9.16 6.76
C MET A 501 -15.55 -9.14 8.10
N ARG A 502 -15.78 -7.95 8.67
CA ARG A 502 -16.62 -7.79 9.87
C ARG A 502 -18.09 -8.09 9.56
N ALA A 503 -18.59 -7.65 8.41
CA ALA A 503 -19.95 -7.93 7.95
C ALA A 503 -20.21 -9.43 7.75
N THR A 504 -19.19 -10.16 7.29
CA THR A 504 -19.28 -11.60 7.00
C THR A 504 -18.74 -12.48 8.12
N TYR A 505 -18.28 -11.91 9.24
CA TYR A 505 -17.55 -12.62 10.29
C TYR A 505 -18.34 -13.82 10.84
N ASP A 506 -19.59 -13.64 11.25
CA ASP A 506 -20.37 -14.73 11.85
C ASP A 506 -20.61 -15.87 10.86
N LYS A 507 -20.88 -15.55 9.59
CA LYS A 507 -21.04 -16.54 8.51
C LYS A 507 -19.74 -17.29 8.27
N PHE A 508 -18.61 -16.59 8.26
CA PHE A 508 -17.30 -17.18 8.05
C PHE A 508 -16.89 -18.09 9.22
N LEU A 509 -17.10 -17.64 10.46
CA LEU A 509 -16.83 -18.45 11.64
C LEU A 509 -17.72 -19.70 11.67
N HIS A 510 -19.02 -19.56 11.41
CA HIS A 510 -19.93 -20.70 11.34
C HIS A 510 -19.48 -21.71 10.27
N TYR A 511 -19.14 -21.20 9.07
CA TYR A 511 -18.57 -22.00 8.00
C TYR A 511 -17.34 -22.79 8.44
N ILE A 512 -16.40 -22.19 9.17
CA ILE A 512 -15.22 -22.91 9.70
C ILE A 512 -15.64 -24.01 10.69
N LEU A 513 -16.55 -23.67 11.62
CA LEU A 513 -16.97 -24.57 12.69
C LEU A 513 -17.77 -25.78 12.19
N ASP A 514 -18.53 -25.64 11.10
CA ASP A 514 -19.25 -26.75 10.47
C ASP A 514 -18.30 -27.80 9.85
N HIS A 515 -17.06 -27.42 9.55
CA HIS A 515 -16.05 -28.29 8.95
C HIS A 515 -15.01 -28.82 9.96
N VAL A 516 -15.25 -28.69 11.27
CA VAL A 516 -14.31 -29.17 12.31
C VAL A 516 -14.01 -30.67 12.21
N ASN A 517 -14.97 -31.46 11.73
CA ASN A 517 -14.82 -32.91 11.55
C ASN A 517 -14.50 -33.31 10.10
N ASP A 518 -14.32 -32.34 9.20
CA ASP A 518 -14.12 -32.58 7.77
C ASP A 518 -12.63 -32.34 7.39
N PRO A 519 -11.98 -33.25 6.64
CA PRO A 519 -10.65 -33.01 6.07
C PRO A 519 -10.60 -31.92 4.98
N LYS A 520 -11.69 -31.18 4.71
CA LYS A 520 -11.78 -30.12 3.68
C LYS A 520 -10.61 -29.15 3.66
N PHE A 521 -10.03 -28.83 4.82
CA PHE A 521 -8.89 -27.93 4.94
C PHE A 521 -7.54 -28.66 5.04
N ASN A 522 -7.37 -29.83 4.42
CA ASN A 522 -6.10 -30.56 4.44
C ASN A 522 -5.20 -30.28 3.21
N HIS A 523 -5.74 -30.12 2.00
CA HIS A 523 -4.94 -29.90 0.78
C HIS A 523 -5.82 -29.35 -0.37
N PRO A 524 -5.32 -28.49 -1.29
CA PRO A 524 -3.95 -27.94 -1.43
C PRO A 524 -3.66 -26.69 -0.58
N ALA A 525 -4.67 -26.14 0.10
CA ALA A 525 -4.55 -24.99 0.98
C ALA A 525 -4.94 -25.41 2.40
N PRO A 526 -3.99 -25.79 3.26
CA PRO A 526 -4.34 -26.28 4.58
C PRO A 526 -4.88 -25.18 5.49
N SER A 527 -5.75 -25.55 6.43
CA SER A 527 -6.18 -24.71 7.55
C SER A 527 -6.90 -23.40 7.16
N ASP A 528 -6.60 -22.31 7.86
CA ASP A 528 -7.12 -20.96 7.64
C ASP A 528 -7.09 -20.51 6.17
N GLN A 529 -6.00 -20.79 5.46
CA GLN A 529 -5.81 -20.40 4.07
C GLN A 529 -6.86 -21.06 3.18
N GLY A 530 -7.12 -22.36 3.38
CA GLY A 530 -8.17 -23.08 2.67
C GLY A 530 -9.55 -22.53 2.98
N ALA A 531 -9.82 -22.22 4.26
CA ALA A 531 -11.09 -21.64 4.67
C ALA A 531 -11.34 -20.28 4.00
N TYR A 532 -10.34 -19.39 3.98
CA TYR A 532 -10.43 -18.09 3.30
C TYR A 532 -10.68 -18.24 1.81
N LEU A 533 -9.91 -19.10 1.13
CA LEU A 533 -10.02 -19.25 -0.32
C LEU A 533 -11.35 -19.86 -0.74
N ASP A 534 -11.92 -20.78 0.04
CA ASP A 534 -13.21 -21.37 -0.27
C ASP A 534 -14.37 -20.41 0.04
N PHE A 535 -14.38 -19.82 1.25
CA PHE A 535 -15.47 -18.92 1.65
C PHE A 535 -15.52 -17.63 0.83
N TYR A 536 -14.36 -17.04 0.51
CA TYR A 536 -14.27 -15.80 -0.28
C TYR A 536 -13.93 -16.05 -1.75
N GLN A 537 -14.14 -17.25 -2.30
CA GLN A 537 -13.73 -17.62 -3.66
C GLN A 537 -14.16 -16.61 -4.75
N GLU A 538 -15.32 -15.97 -4.58
CA GLU A 538 -15.86 -15.00 -5.55
C GLU A 538 -15.26 -13.60 -5.43
N THR A 539 -14.61 -13.29 -4.30
CA THR A 539 -14.20 -11.92 -3.94
C THR A 539 -12.72 -11.81 -3.60
N VAL A 540 -12.01 -12.93 -3.40
CA VAL A 540 -10.57 -12.95 -3.18
C VAL A 540 -9.83 -12.46 -4.42
N GLN A 541 -8.91 -11.53 -4.21
CA GLN A 541 -8.11 -10.94 -5.28
C GLN A 541 -6.65 -11.41 -5.18
N GLN A 542 -6.06 -11.76 -6.33
CA GLN A 542 -4.62 -11.97 -6.39
C GLN A 542 -3.89 -10.63 -6.41
N ILE A 543 -3.07 -10.34 -5.40
CA ILE A 543 -2.17 -9.18 -5.37
C ILE A 543 -0.80 -9.54 -5.96
N SER A 544 0.01 -8.53 -6.27
CA SER A 544 1.35 -8.72 -6.85
C SER A 544 2.25 -9.56 -5.94
N ASN A 545 2.99 -10.50 -6.53
CA ASN A 545 3.95 -11.35 -5.81
C ASN A 545 5.11 -10.58 -5.16
N PHE A 546 5.27 -9.28 -5.45
CA PHE A 546 6.20 -8.41 -4.72
C PHE A 546 5.80 -8.18 -3.26
N TRP A 547 4.53 -8.38 -2.92
CA TRP A 547 3.99 -8.28 -1.57
C TRP A 547 4.23 -9.53 -0.72
N ASN A 548 4.61 -10.65 -1.30
CA ASN A 548 4.74 -11.91 -0.57
C ASN A 548 5.86 -12.75 -1.16
N TRP A 549 7.04 -12.15 -1.32
CA TRP A 549 8.14 -12.78 -2.03
C TRP A 549 8.76 -13.91 -1.22
N LYS A 550 8.83 -15.12 -1.78
CA LYS A 550 9.39 -16.28 -1.07
C LYS A 550 10.90 -16.38 -1.23
N ALA A 551 11.61 -16.76 -0.18
CA ALA A 551 13.06 -16.88 -0.19
C ALA A 551 13.60 -17.82 -1.29
N TYR A 552 12.83 -18.86 -1.66
CA TYR A 552 13.18 -19.83 -2.70
C TYR A 552 12.76 -19.46 -4.13
N TRP A 553 12.13 -18.30 -4.39
CA TRP A 553 11.67 -17.94 -5.74
C TRP A 553 12.78 -17.49 -6.69
N GLY A 554 13.97 -17.19 -6.16
CA GLY A 554 15.13 -16.79 -6.96
C GLY A 554 14.96 -15.44 -7.65
N VAL A 555 15.97 -14.57 -7.53
CA VAL A 555 16.07 -13.35 -8.36
C VAL A 555 17.19 -13.53 -9.37
N LYS A 556 16.91 -13.25 -10.64
CA LYS A 556 17.99 -13.10 -11.63
C LYS A 556 18.65 -11.73 -11.35
N PRO A 557 19.97 -11.67 -11.06
CA PRO A 557 20.64 -10.41 -10.70
C PRO A 557 20.46 -9.29 -11.73
N LYS A 558 20.27 -9.63 -13.00
CA LYS A 558 20.16 -8.68 -14.11
C LYS A 558 18.87 -7.84 -14.13
N ASN A 559 17.84 -8.20 -13.35
CA ASN A 559 16.49 -7.66 -13.55
C ASN A 559 16.05 -6.61 -12.53
N ASN A 560 16.93 -6.15 -11.63
CA ASN A 560 16.59 -5.23 -10.52
C ASN A 560 15.34 -5.64 -9.71
N MET A 561 14.94 -6.91 -9.79
CA MET A 561 13.68 -7.43 -9.24
C MET A 561 13.69 -7.38 -7.71
N PHE A 562 14.87 -7.55 -7.11
CA PHE A 562 15.04 -7.45 -5.67
C PHE A 562 14.65 -6.07 -5.14
N ASN A 563 14.84 -5.01 -5.94
CA ASN A 563 14.44 -3.63 -5.61
C ASN A 563 12.95 -3.36 -5.88
N LYS A 564 12.15 -4.37 -6.21
CA LYS A 564 10.69 -4.26 -6.31
C LYS A 564 9.98 -5.02 -5.21
N ILE A 565 10.70 -5.88 -4.48
CA ILE A 565 10.12 -6.66 -3.39
C ILE A 565 9.76 -5.70 -2.26
N LYS A 566 8.49 -5.70 -1.86
CA LYS A 566 8.00 -4.96 -0.70
C LYS A 566 8.18 -5.77 0.57
N ILE A 567 7.87 -7.07 0.51
CA ILE A 567 7.91 -7.97 1.68
C ILE A 567 8.52 -9.32 1.27
N LEU A 568 9.49 -9.75 2.06
CA LEU A 568 10.08 -11.08 2.02
C LEU A 568 9.34 -11.96 3.04
N HIS A 569 8.86 -13.13 2.63
CA HIS A 569 8.20 -14.11 3.49
C HIS A 569 8.96 -15.44 3.41
N PHE A 570 9.41 -15.93 4.57
CA PHE A 570 10.20 -17.16 4.68
C PHE A 570 9.42 -18.44 4.37
N HIS A 571 8.10 -18.48 4.61
CA HIS A 571 7.12 -19.43 4.07
C HIS A 571 7.61 -20.88 4.00
N GLY A 572 7.43 -21.61 5.11
CA GLY A 572 8.08 -22.91 5.32
C GLY A 572 9.50 -22.72 5.83
N ILE A 573 10.47 -22.47 4.94
CA ILE A 573 11.90 -22.47 5.29
C ILE A 573 12.30 -21.27 6.13
N LYS A 574 12.80 -21.50 7.35
CA LYS A 574 13.24 -20.43 8.24
C LYS A 574 14.77 -20.22 8.19
N PRO A 575 15.27 -19.06 8.67
CA PRO A 575 16.71 -18.81 8.74
C PRO A 575 17.51 -19.89 9.48
N HIS A 576 16.98 -20.48 10.56
CA HIS A 576 17.66 -21.57 11.25
C HIS A 576 17.76 -22.86 10.42
N ASP A 577 16.84 -23.13 9.49
CA ASP A 577 16.95 -24.30 8.62
C ASP A 577 18.10 -24.17 7.61
N TYR A 578 18.35 -22.94 7.16
CA TYR A 578 19.54 -22.64 6.36
C TYR A 578 20.83 -22.89 7.17
N VAL A 579 20.85 -22.46 8.43
CA VAL A 579 21.98 -22.72 9.34
C VAL A 579 22.15 -24.22 9.62
N LYS A 580 21.07 -24.97 9.86
CA LYS A 580 21.10 -26.44 10.01
C LYS A 580 21.80 -27.09 8.81
N LYS A 581 21.44 -26.71 7.59
CA LYS A 581 22.08 -27.25 6.37
C LYS A 581 23.56 -26.92 6.31
N LEU A 582 23.96 -25.69 6.67
CA LEU A 582 25.38 -25.30 6.71
C LEU A 582 26.19 -26.05 7.78
N LEU A 583 25.53 -26.50 8.85
CA LEU A 583 26.12 -27.36 9.89
C LEU A 583 26.12 -28.84 9.52
N GLY A 584 25.71 -29.21 8.30
CA GLY A 584 25.65 -30.61 7.84
C GLY A 584 24.47 -31.41 8.39
N LEU A 585 23.45 -30.75 8.95
CA LEU A 585 22.26 -31.40 9.47
C LEU A 585 21.21 -31.58 8.36
N SER A 586 20.36 -32.61 8.51
CA SER A 586 19.19 -32.80 7.65
C SER A 586 18.12 -31.76 7.95
N CYS A 587 17.35 -31.40 6.92
CA CYS A 587 16.12 -30.64 7.11
C CYS A 587 14.98 -31.53 7.59
N ASP A 588 13.95 -30.91 8.15
CA ASP A 588 12.70 -31.60 8.45
C ASP A 588 12.06 -32.11 7.15
N GLN A 589 11.49 -33.32 7.21
CA GLN A 589 10.95 -34.01 6.03
C GLN A 589 9.94 -33.15 5.27
N ALA A 590 9.10 -32.39 5.99
CA ALA A 590 8.08 -31.52 5.43
C ALA A 590 8.62 -30.35 4.57
N ILE A 591 9.89 -29.99 4.71
CA ILE A 591 10.52 -28.89 3.94
C ILE A 591 11.74 -29.35 3.14
N ASN A 592 11.99 -30.66 3.05
CA ASN A 592 13.19 -31.20 2.42
C ASN A 592 13.36 -30.74 0.96
N ASP A 593 12.27 -30.76 0.19
CA ASP A 593 12.24 -30.30 -1.21
C ASP A 593 12.60 -28.82 -1.36
N LEU A 594 12.24 -28.02 -0.36
CA LEU A 594 12.57 -26.61 -0.34
C LEU A 594 14.04 -26.42 0.07
N CYS A 595 14.56 -27.22 1.00
CA CYS A 595 15.95 -27.16 1.44
C CYS A 595 16.96 -27.45 0.32
N GLU A 596 16.62 -28.28 -0.66
CA GLU A 596 17.49 -28.48 -1.83
C GLU A 596 17.69 -27.20 -2.66
N LYS A 597 16.84 -26.19 -2.47
CA LYS A 597 16.98 -24.86 -3.10
C LYS A 597 17.98 -23.94 -2.37
N PHE A 598 18.54 -24.33 -1.22
CA PHE A 598 19.52 -23.52 -0.47
C PHE A 598 20.81 -23.21 -1.22
N LYS A 599 21.12 -23.95 -2.28
CA LYS A 599 22.29 -23.69 -3.15
C LYS A 599 22.19 -22.35 -3.89
N GLN A 600 21.02 -21.71 -3.90
CA GLN A 600 20.83 -20.43 -4.59
C GLN A 600 21.40 -19.26 -3.76
N PRO A 601 22.20 -18.36 -4.36
CA PRO A 601 22.75 -17.18 -3.67
C PRO A 601 21.70 -16.28 -2.99
N ILE A 602 20.46 -16.31 -3.48
CA ILE A 602 19.36 -15.52 -2.93
C ILE A 602 19.05 -15.86 -1.47
N PHE A 603 19.19 -17.13 -1.06
CA PHE A 603 18.88 -17.54 0.31
C PHE A 603 19.79 -16.88 1.32
N ARG A 604 21.09 -16.83 1.01
CA ARG A 604 22.07 -16.10 1.81
C ARG A 604 21.67 -14.64 1.95
N LEU A 605 21.26 -14.00 0.85
CA LEU A 605 20.84 -12.60 0.86
C LEU A 605 19.56 -12.38 1.69
N THR A 606 18.58 -13.28 1.61
CA THR A 606 17.34 -13.18 2.40
C THR A 606 17.62 -13.37 3.89
N VAL A 607 18.49 -14.31 4.26
CA VAL A 607 18.93 -14.45 5.66
C VAL A 607 19.69 -13.20 6.13
N GLN A 608 20.58 -12.64 5.31
CA GLN A 608 21.23 -11.37 5.63
C GLN A 608 20.24 -10.25 5.87
N LYS A 609 19.15 -10.17 5.09
CA LYS A 609 18.10 -9.16 5.27
C LYS A 609 17.32 -9.34 6.55
N PHE A 610 17.04 -10.58 6.93
CA PHE A 610 16.47 -10.90 8.24
C PHE A 610 17.38 -10.46 9.40
N LEU A 611 18.68 -10.74 9.32
CA LEU A 611 19.63 -10.31 10.35
C LEU A 611 19.73 -8.78 10.41
N GLN A 612 19.80 -8.12 9.24
CA GLN A 612 19.81 -6.65 9.15
C GLN A 612 18.57 -6.02 9.80
N ALA A 613 17.39 -6.61 9.59
CA ALA A 613 16.16 -6.15 10.23
C ALA A 613 16.22 -6.28 11.76
N ALA A 614 16.91 -7.30 12.26
CA ALA A 614 17.04 -7.57 13.68
C ALA A 614 18.26 -6.89 14.35
N ASP A 615 19.07 -6.13 13.61
CA ASP A 615 20.30 -5.48 14.12
C ASP A 615 20.04 -4.52 15.31
N SER A 616 18.81 -4.00 15.44
CA SER A 616 18.41 -3.13 16.55
C SER A 616 18.04 -3.89 17.83
N ILE A 617 17.95 -5.22 17.80
CA ILE A 617 17.54 -6.04 18.93
C ILE A 617 18.78 -6.57 19.67
N PRO A 618 18.95 -6.25 20.97
CA PRO A 618 20.08 -6.74 21.75
C PRO A 618 20.19 -8.26 21.77
N ASP A 619 21.41 -8.78 21.61
CA ASP A 619 21.75 -10.22 21.66
C ASP A 619 20.88 -11.13 20.76
N PHE A 620 20.29 -10.57 19.70
CA PHE A 620 19.32 -11.28 18.86
C PHE A 620 19.86 -12.61 18.32
N HIS A 621 21.07 -12.64 17.76
CA HIS A 621 21.66 -13.87 17.22
C HIS A 621 21.81 -14.96 18.28
N ARG A 622 22.27 -14.58 19.48
CA ARG A 622 22.47 -15.52 20.59
C ARG A 622 21.15 -16.13 21.03
N ASN A 623 20.14 -15.28 21.20
CA ASN A 623 18.81 -15.67 21.66
C ASN A 623 18.09 -16.52 20.62
N TYR A 624 18.10 -16.09 19.35
CA TYR A 624 17.52 -16.84 18.24
C TYR A 624 18.19 -18.21 18.03
N CYS A 625 19.53 -18.26 18.09
CA CYS A 625 20.25 -19.53 18.01
C CYS A 625 19.99 -20.41 19.24
N GLY A 626 19.84 -19.82 20.43
CA GLY A 626 19.52 -20.53 21.67
C GLY A 626 18.13 -21.17 21.66
N SER A 627 17.15 -20.54 21.00
CA SER A 627 15.83 -21.12 20.82
C SER A 627 15.76 -22.14 19.68
N SER A 628 16.71 -22.11 18.75
CA SER A 628 16.67 -22.92 17.51
C SER A 628 17.60 -24.14 17.55
N PHE A 629 18.59 -24.17 18.45
CA PHE A 629 19.63 -25.18 18.51
C PHE A 629 19.94 -25.58 19.95
N ASP A 630 20.37 -26.83 20.15
CA ASP A 630 20.94 -27.27 21.42
C ASP A 630 22.25 -26.51 21.76
N ALA A 631 22.64 -26.55 23.04
CA ALA A 631 23.82 -25.85 23.55
C ALA A 631 25.12 -26.18 22.81
N LYS A 632 25.26 -27.41 22.26
CA LYS A 632 26.48 -27.81 21.52
C LYS A 632 26.57 -27.12 20.17
N ARG A 633 25.43 -26.83 19.54
CA ARG A 633 25.34 -26.26 18.19
C ARG A 633 25.10 -24.76 18.18
N GLN A 634 24.66 -24.19 19.29
CA GLN A 634 24.37 -22.76 19.42
C GLN A 634 25.56 -21.88 18.98
N GLN A 635 26.78 -22.21 19.41
CA GLN A 635 27.97 -21.42 19.03
C GLN A 635 28.27 -21.49 17.52
N GLY A 636 28.01 -22.63 16.88
CA GLY A 636 28.12 -22.79 15.43
C GLY A 636 27.10 -21.94 14.69
N CYS A 637 25.85 -21.92 15.18
CA CYS A 637 24.81 -21.04 14.65
C CYS A 637 25.19 -19.56 14.75
N ILE A 638 25.62 -19.11 15.94
CA ILE A 638 26.04 -17.72 16.17
C ILE A 638 27.18 -17.35 15.22
N SER A 639 28.21 -18.20 15.11
CA SER A 639 29.36 -17.95 14.23
C SER A 639 28.96 -17.82 12.76
N ILE A 640 28.03 -18.65 12.28
CA ILE A 640 27.51 -18.59 10.92
C ILE A 640 26.74 -17.28 10.69
N LEU A 641 25.80 -16.94 11.57
CA LEU A 641 24.99 -15.72 11.43
C LEU A 641 25.87 -14.45 11.50
N ASP A 642 26.80 -14.37 12.45
CA ASP A 642 27.76 -13.27 12.56
C ASP A 642 28.64 -13.15 11.29
N GLY A 643 29.06 -14.28 10.73
CA GLY A 643 29.82 -14.34 9.48
C GLY A 643 29.04 -13.79 8.29
N LEU A 644 27.71 -13.95 8.27
CA LEU A 644 26.85 -13.43 7.21
C LEU A 644 26.71 -11.91 7.27
N VAL A 645 26.65 -11.32 8.46
CA VAL A 645 26.56 -9.86 8.65
C VAL A 645 27.89 -9.18 8.30
N ASN A 646 29.02 -9.71 8.79
CA ASN A 646 30.32 -9.06 8.66
C ASN A 646 30.85 -8.95 7.20
N ARG A 647 30.53 -9.91 6.33
CA ARG A 647 31.02 -9.94 4.93
C ARG A 647 30.46 -8.82 4.04
N ASN A 648 29.32 -8.22 4.37
CA ASN A 648 28.74 -7.11 3.57
C ASN A 648 29.49 -5.78 3.74
N SER A 649 30.14 -5.56 4.89
CA SER A 649 30.87 -4.31 5.16
C SER A 649 32.09 -4.10 4.25
N ASN A 650 32.62 -5.17 3.65
CA ASN A 650 33.84 -5.13 2.83
C ASN A 650 33.58 -5.28 1.31
N GLN A 651 32.41 -5.74 0.87
CA GLN A 651 32.13 -5.95 -0.57
C GLN A 651 31.36 -4.81 -1.25
N HIS A 652 30.66 -3.94 -0.49
CA HIS A 652 29.92 -2.83 -1.09
C HIS A 652 30.80 -1.62 -1.47
N SER A 653 32.03 -1.51 -0.96
CA SER A 653 32.97 -0.44 -1.39
C SER A 653 33.55 -0.67 -2.78
N ASP A 654 33.66 -1.93 -3.23
CA ASP A 654 34.42 -2.27 -4.43
C ASP A 654 33.55 -2.43 -5.69
N GLN A 655 32.22 -2.44 -5.56
CA GLN A 655 31.31 -2.58 -6.71
C GLN A 655 30.68 -1.27 -7.22
N MET A 656 30.91 -0.12 -6.57
CA MET A 656 30.41 1.18 -7.05
C MET A 656 31.48 2.14 -7.55
N ILE A 657 32.76 1.80 -7.47
CA ILE A 657 33.85 2.61 -8.04
C ILE A 657 34.69 1.73 -8.97
N GLY A 658 34.55 1.91 -10.29
CA GLY A 658 35.60 1.49 -11.22
C GLY A 658 35.17 0.97 -12.60
N VAL A 659 34.82 1.89 -13.51
CA VAL A 659 35.36 1.80 -14.87
C VAL A 659 36.84 2.17 -14.76
N SER A 660 37.75 1.20 -14.70
CA SER A 660 39.16 1.45 -15.02
C SER A 660 39.94 0.17 -15.36
N ARG A 661 40.44 0.17 -16.59
CA ARG A 661 41.61 -0.51 -17.18
C ARG A 661 42.01 -1.92 -16.67
N LYS A 662 41.85 -2.87 -17.60
CA LYS A 662 42.64 -4.10 -17.73
C LYS A 662 44.14 -3.87 -17.44
N ARG A 663 44.67 -4.53 -16.41
CA ARG A 663 46.05 -5.02 -16.39
C ARG A 663 46.03 -6.51 -16.08
N ARG A 664 46.60 -7.30 -16.99
CA ARG A 664 46.93 -8.71 -16.78
C ARG A 664 48.09 -8.79 -15.80
N LEU A 665 47.93 -9.52 -14.71
CA LEU A 665 49.01 -10.09 -13.93
C LEU A 665 48.65 -11.56 -13.60
N ALA A 666 49.69 -12.39 -13.58
CA ALA A 666 49.68 -13.85 -13.53
C ALA A 666 49.22 -14.42 -12.16
N PRO A 667 48.93 -15.73 -12.05
CA PRO A 667 48.23 -16.29 -10.90
C PRO A 667 49.19 -16.55 -9.73
N ALA A 668 48.77 -16.15 -8.53
CA ALA A 668 49.36 -16.62 -7.28
C ALA A 668 48.47 -17.73 -6.71
N GLU A 669 49.13 -18.80 -6.28
CA GLU A 669 48.58 -19.99 -5.66
C GLU A 669 47.82 -19.65 -4.37
N GLU A 670 46.56 -20.09 -4.27
CA GLU A 670 45.87 -20.23 -3.00
C GLU A 670 45.52 -21.71 -2.78
N THR A 671 46.25 -22.31 -1.84
CA THR A 671 46.02 -23.61 -1.25
C THR A 671 44.95 -23.49 -0.15
N GLY A 672 43.99 -24.42 -0.12
CA GLY A 672 43.06 -24.53 1.00
C GLY A 672 41.67 -25.08 0.65
N PHE A 673 41.61 -26.20 -0.07
CA PHE A 673 40.37 -26.96 -0.25
C PHE A 673 40.30 -28.06 0.82
N TRP A 674 39.20 -28.13 1.57
CA TRP A 674 38.89 -29.26 2.43
C TRP A 674 38.41 -30.42 1.55
N ASP A 675 39.19 -31.49 1.58
CA ASP A 675 38.89 -32.80 1.00
C ASP A 675 37.87 -33.53 1.87
N ALA A 676 36.81 -34.02 1.25
CA ALA A 676 35.79 -34.86 1.87
C ALA A 676 35.48 -36.04 0.94
N SER A 677 36.47 -36.91 0.74
CA SER A 677 36.27 -38.21 0.10
C SER A 677 36.53 -39.35 1.09
N VAL A 678 35.55 -39.67 1.94
CA VAL A 678 35.37 -41.03 2.49
C VAL A 678 33.90 -41.25 2.76
N LEU A 679 33.22 -42.09 1.98
CA LEU A 679 32.28 -43.07 2.52
C LEU A 679 31.86 -44.13 1.49
N ASN A 680 32.01 -45.36 1.95
CA ASN A 680 31.82 -46.64 1.31
C ASN A 680 30.50 -46.81 0.54
N LYS A 681 30.62 -47.36 -0.67
CA LYS A 681 29.57 -48.11 -1.35
C LYS A 681 29.30 -49.40 -0.58
N LYS A 682 28.08 -49.58 -0.04
CA LYS A 682 27.47 -50.90 0.12
C LYS A 682 26.12 -50.90 -0.58
N VAL A 683 26.10 -51.61 -1.69
CA VAL A 683 24.92 -51.99 -2.46
C VAL A 683 24.21 -53.08 -1.67
N VAL A 684 22.94 -52.86 -1.33
CA VAL A 684 22.03 -53.92 -0.87
C VAL A 684 20.80 -53.86 -1.77
N THR A 685 20.69 -54.87 -2.61
CA THR A 685 19.53 -55.19 -3.44
C THR A 685 18.50 -55.88 -2.54
N VAL A 686 17.25 -55.40 -2.51
CA VAL A 686 16.13 -56.17 -1.94
C VAL A 686 15.02 -56.25 -2.98
N SER A 687 14.64 -57.49 -3.24
CA SER A 687 13.64 -57.99 -4.17
C SER A 687 12.21 -57.61 -3.77
N ARG A 688 11.40 -57.26 -4.76
CA ARG A 688 9.95 -57.08 -4.66
C ARG A 688 9.29 -58.44 -4.91
N GLN A 689 8.54 -58.95 -3.93
CA GLN A 689 7.62 -60.07 -4.11
C GLN A 689 6.22 -59.55 -4.46
N SER A 690 5.53 -60.35 -5.26
CA SER A 690 4.27 -60.10 -5.94
C SER A 690 3.14 -60.97 -5.36
N GLU A 691 1.91 -60.45 -5.49
CA GLU A 691 0.59 -61.14 -5.55
C GLU A 691 -0.03 -61.74 -4.26
N PRO A 692 -1.33 -62.11 -4.25
CA PRO A 692 -2.57 -61.57 -4.90
C PRO A 692 -3.69 -61.32 -3.84
N GLY A 693 -4.82 -60.62 -4.08
CA GLY A 693 -6.03 -61.07 -4.79
C GLY A 693 -7.28 -61.00 -3.87
N GLU A 694 -8.46 -60.86 -4.48
CA GLU A 694 -9.85 -61.15 -4.00
C GLU A 694 -10.81 -59.98 -3.64
N ASP A 695 -11.65 -59.72 -4.65
CA ASP A 695 -13.09 -59.40 -4.74
C ASP A 695 -14.03 -59.63 -3.53
N GLU A 696 -14.99 -58.72 -3.33
CA GLU A 696 -16.46 -59.00 -3.41
C GLU A 696 -17.34 -57.73 -3.23
N GLN A 697 -18.21 -57.52 -4.24
CA GLN A 697 -19.64 -57.10 -4.28
C GLN A 697 -20.41 -56.81 -2.97
N ASP A 698 -21.52 -56.08 -2.88
CA ASP A 698 -22.38 -55.17 -3.67
C ASP A 698 -23.50 -54.77 -2.68
N THR A 699 -23.94 -53.51 -2.59
CA THR A 699 -25.35 -53.15 -2.25
C THR A 699 -25.64 -51.68 -2.58
N THR A 700 -26.81 -51.48 -3.18
CA THR A 700 -27.28 -50.31 -3.92
C THR A 700 -28.07 -49.29 -3.09
N THR A 701 -27.85 -47.98 -3.28
CA THR A 701 -28.87 -46.90 -3.15
C THR A 701 -28.38 -45.60 -3.84
N PRO A 702 -29.25 -44.77 -4.44
CA PRO A 702 -28.84 -43.82 -5.47
C PRO A 702 -28.46 -42.45 -4.88
N THR A 703 -27.18 -42.09 -4.98
CA THR A 703 -26.67 -40.73 -4.70
C THR A 703 -26.21 -40.04 -5.99
N LYS A 704 -26.52 -38.74 -6.05
CA LYS A 704 -26.15 -37.78 -7.10
C LYS A 704 -24.71 -37.96 -7.58
N LYS A 705 -24.52 -38.15 -8.89
CA LYS A 705 -23.22 -38.11 -9.57
C LYS A 705 -22.57 -36.74 -9.39
N VAL A 706 -21.62 -36.66 -8.46
CA VAL A 706 -20.52 -35.69 -8.48
C VAL A 706 -19.40 -36.36 -9.26
N HIS A 707 -18.87 -35.67 -10.28
CA HIS A 707 -17.69 -36.15 -11.00
C HIS A 707 -16.47 -36.04 -10.06
N GLU A 708 -16.10 -37.15 -9.42
CA GLU A 708 -14.76 -37.34 -8.86
C GLU A 708 -13.76 -37.42 -10.01
N LEU A 709 -12.98 -36.35 -10.18
CA LEU A 709 -11.75 -36.37 -10.95
C LEU A 709 -10.61 -36.67 -9.98
N SER A 710 -10.18 -37.93 -9.92
CA SER A 710 -8.87 -38.29 -9.37
C SER A 710 -7.78 -37.77 -10.33
N PHE A 711 -7.08 -36.70 -9.94
CA PHE A 711 -6.00 -36.12 -10.74
C PHE A 711 -4.65 -36.69 -10.30
N ASP A 712 -4.18 -37.74 -10.99
CA ASP A 712 -2.80 -38.22 -10.89
C ASP A 712 -1.86 -37.32 -11.72
N TYR A 713 -1.05 -36.50 -11.03
CA TYR A 713 -0.30 -35.37 -11.61
C TYR A 713 1.14 -35.67 -12.05
N LEU A 714 1.54 -36.94 -12.19
CA LEU A 714 2.94 -37.29 -12.52
C LEU A 714 3.17 -37.88 -13.91
N ALA A 715 2.13 -38.06 -14.75
CA ALA A 715 2.29 -38.61 -16.11
C ALA A 715 2.01 -37.60 -17.24
N PHE A 716 1.36 -36.46 -16.97
CA PHE A 716 0.87 -35.54 -18.02
C PHE A 716 1.90 -34.53 -18.57
N SER A 717 3.10 -34.47 -17.99
CA SER A 717 4.14 -33.49 -18.37
C SER A 717 4.84 -33.84 -19.70
N ASP A 718 5.02 -35.12 -20.00
CA ASP A 718 5.85 -35.54 -21.14
C ASP A 718 5.06 -35.59 -22.46
N GLU A 719 3.75 -35.87 -22.40
CA GLU A 719 2.90 -35.99 -23.59
C GLU A 719 2.52 -34.62 -24.19
N MET A 720 2.32 -33.60 -23.35
CA MET A 720 2.08 -32.21 -23.80
C MET A 720 3.33 -31.54 -24.40
N MET A 721 4.53 -31.96 -24.00
CA MET A 721 5.79 -31.46 -24.58
C MET A 721 6.03 -32.04 -25.99
N ALA A 722 5.65 -33.30 -26.21
CA ALA A 722 5.72 -33.94 -27.53
C ALA A 722 4.71 -33.33 -28.55
N GLN A 723 3.49 -33.02 -28.12
CA GLN A 723 2.49 -32.38 -29.01
C GLN A 723 2.78 -30.90 -29.32
N ARG A 724 3.55 -30.18 -28.48
CA ARG A 724 3.97 -28.80 -28.75
C ARG A 724 5.13 -28.68 -29.74
N GLN A 725 5.98 -29.70 -29.86
CA GLN A 725 7.13 -29.66 -30.77
C GLN A 725 6.74 -29.80 -32.26
N SER A 726 5.64 -30.49 -32.59
CA SER A 726 5.21 -30.64 -34.00
C SER A 726 4.56 -29.38 -34.57
N LYS A 727 3.97 -28.52 -33.72
CA LYS A 727 3.28 -27.28 -34.14
C LYS A 727 4.19 -26.05 -34.24
N MET A 728 5.43 -26.12 -33.75
CA MET A 728 6.41 -25.01 -33.79
C MET A 728 7.31 -25.00 -35.03
N GLN A 729 7.31 -26.03 -35.88
CA GLN A 729 8.22 -26.08 -37.03
C GLN A 729 7.74 -25.27 -38.26
N SER A 730 6.45 -24.98 -38.43
CA SER A 730 5.95 -24.21 -39.59
C SER A 730 5.89 -22.69 -39.39
N THR A 731 5.96 -22.20 -38.15
CA THR A 731 5.89 -20.76 -37.83
C THR A 731 7.27 -20.09 -37.69
N SER A 732 8.36 -20.86 -37.71
CA SER A 732 9.71 -20.34 -37.46
C SER A 732 10.32 -19.59 -38.64
N LEU A 733 9.98 -19.93 -39.90
CA LEU A 733 10.61 -19.33 -41.07
C LEU A 733 10.12 -17.89 -41.33
N LEU A 734 8.82 -17.64 -41.16
CA LEU A 734 8.21 -16.31 -41.36
C LEU A 734 8.65 -15.31 -40.27
N TRP A 735 8.77 -15.79 -39.03
CA TRP A 735 9.24 -14.98 -37.90
C TRP A 735 10.74 -14.64 -38.00
N LEU A 736 11.54 -15.56 -38.59
CA LEU A 736 12.95 -15.33 -38.82
C LEU A 736 13.18 -14.27 -39.92
N GLN A 737 12.38 -14.30 -41.00
CA GLN A 737 12.43 -13.28 -42.05
C GLN A 737 12.00 -11.89 -41.52
N LEU A 738 10.95 -11.81 -40.70
CA LEU A 738 10.50 -10.54 -40.10
C LEU A 738 11.54 -9.96 -39.14
N ARG A 739 12.21 -10.81 -38.34
CA ARG A 739 13.30 -10.39 -37.44
C ARG A 739 14.53 -9.92 -38.20
N MET A 740 14.87 -10.56 -39.31
CA MET A 740 16.00 -10.15 -40.15
C MET A 740 15.73 -8.80 -40.80
N MET A 741 14.53 -8.55 -41.31
CA MET A 741 14.15 -7.24 -41.87
C MET A 741 14.17 -6.12 -40.82
N LEU A 742 13.65 -6.37 -39.62
CA LEU A 742 13.70 -5.42 -38.51
C LEU A 742 15.14 -5.15 -38.06
N LEU A 743 16.00 -6.19 -37.96
CA LEU A 743 17.41 -5.99 -37.60
C LEU A 743 18.14 -5.15 -38.66
N THR A 744 17.91 -5.40 -39.95
CA THR A 744 18.53 -4.61 -41.02
C THR A 744 18.07 -3.15 -41.01
N GLY A 745 16.78 -2.90 -40.74
CA GLY A 745 16.25 -1.53 -40.63
C GLY A 745 16.85 -0.77 -39.43
N THR A 746 16.94 -1.41 -38.27
CA THR A 746 17.49 -0.78 -37.05
C THR A 746 18.99 -0.54 -37.16
N VAL A 747 19.73 -1.47 -37.78
CA VAL A 747 21.17 -1.30 -38.05
C VAL A 747 21.41 -0.16 -39.04
N LEU A 748 20.62 -0.08 -40.12
CA LEU A 748 20.74 1.01 -41.09
C LEU A 748 20.42 2.37 -40.45
N THR A 749 19.37 2.44 -39.62
CA THR A 749 18.98 3.66 -38.90
C THR A 749 20.04 4.08 -37.88
N PHE A 750 20.65 3.12 -37.18
CA PHE A 750 21.73 3.39 -36.24
C PHE A 750 23.00 3.87 -36.96
N PHE A 751 23.37 3.25 -38.08
CA PHE A 751 24.50 3.72 -38.90
C PHE A 751 24.22 5.09 -39.51
N LEU A 752 23.00 5.38 -39.96
CA LEU A 752 22.61 6.69 -40.46
C LEU A 752 22.67 7.74 -39.34
N TYR A 753 22.18 7.42 -38.14
CA TYR A 753 22.25 8.29 -36.97
C TYR A 753 23.68 8.56 -36.51
N VAL A 754 24.54 7.52 -36.48
CA VAL A 754 25.95 7.66 -36.12
C VAL A 754 26.72 8.42 -37.21
N TYR A 755 26.43 8.19 -38.49
CA TYR A 755 27.03 8.91 -39.62
C TYR A 755 26.65 10.40 -39.62
N LEU A 756 25.37 10.72 -39.42
CA LEU A 756 24.86 12.09 -39.31
C LEU A 756 25.38 12.80 -38.05
N ARG A 757 25.57 12.08 -36.94
CA ARG A 757 26.12 12.65 -35.70
C ARG A 757 27.63 12.93 -35.80
N LYS A 758 28.36 12.20 -36.64
CA LYS A 758 29.81 12.34 -36.81
C LYS A 758 30.21 13.41 -37.82
N ASN A 759 29.35 13.71 -38.80
CA ASN A 759 29.57 14.75 -39.81
C ASN A 759 28.71 16.00 -39.54
N ARG A 760 29.10 16.80 -38.54
CA ARG A 760 28.42 18.04 -38.13
C ARG A 760 28.61 19.25 -39.06
N ARG A 761 28.95 19.05 -40.34
CA ARG A 761 29.16 20.14 -41.32
C ARG A 761 28.68 19.72 -42.71
N LEU A 762 27.37 19.56 -42.88
CA LEU A 762 26.66 19.86 -44.13
C LEU A 762 25.15 19.69 -43.86
N LEU A 763 24.49 20.77 -43.42
CA LEU A 763 23.04 20.91 -43.61
C LEU A 763 22.66 22.40 -43.60
N PHE A 764 23.20 23.11 -44.58
CA PHE A 764 22.55 24.26 -45.18
C PHE A 764 22.62 23.99 -46.69
N VAL A 765 21.48 24.03 -47.37
CA VAL A 765 21.23 23.67 -48.79
C VAL A 765 20.84 22.20 -49.03
N LEU A 766 19.71 22.01 -49.74
CA LEU A 766 18.88 20.81 -50.01
C LEU A 766 17.87 20.54 -48.87
N VAL A 767 16.61 20.98 -48.92
CA VAL A 767 15.64 20.85 -50.03
C VAL A 767 14.71 22.07 -50.06
N CYS A 768 14.98 23.00 -50.96
CA CYS A 768 13.94 23.70 -51.73
C CYS A 768 13.94 23.02 -53.10
N GLY A 769 12.81 22.44 -53.50
CA GLY A 769 12.60 21.92 -54.85
C GLY A 769 12.23 20.45 -54.91
N SER A 770 10.92 20.17 -54.81
CA SER A 770 10.22 19.30 -55.77
C SER A 770 8.75 19.18 -55.36
N VAL A 771 8.00 20.22 -55.71
CA VAL A 771 6.59 20.09 -56.10
C VAL A 771 6.57 19.37 -57.46
N THR A 772 5.49 18.63 -57.71
CA THR A 772 5.00 18.12 -59.01
C THR A 772 5.57 16.82 -59.61
N ILE A 773 4.61 15.91 -59.90
CA ILE A 773 4.56 14.84 -60.93
C ILE A 773 4.90 13.40 -60.49
N ARG A 774 3.84 12.66 -60.14
CA ARG A 774 3.36 11.42 -60.79
C ARG A 774 1.83 11.36 -60.55
N HIS A 775 0.99 12.01 -61.36
CA HIS A 775 0.22 11.41 -62.48
C HIS A 775 -0.15 9.94 -62.25
N ILE A 776 -1.44 9.64 -62.02
CA ILE A 776 -2.50 9.47 -63.04
C ILE A 776 -2.19 8.25 -63.92
N LEU A 777 -2.87 7.14 -63.62
CA LEU A 777 -3.62 6.29 -64.56
C LEU A 777 -4.33 5.17 -63.78
N ALA A 778 -5.62 5.37 -63.52
CA ALA A 778 -6.67 4.34 -63.54
C ALA A 778 -8.06 5.00 -63.37
N PHE A 779 -8.50 5.73 -64.41
CA PHE A 779 -9.91 5.69 -64.87
C PHE A 779 -10.15 4.26 -65.39
N SER A 780 -11.30 3.60 -65.33
CA SER A 780 -12.73 3.94 -65.29
C SER A 780 -13.48 2.62 -64.94
N THR A 781 -14.69 2.48 -64.42
CA THR A 781 -16.05 2.90 -64.84
C THR A 781 -16.96 2.07 -63.91
N MET A 782 -17.91 2.62 -63.16
CA MET A 782 -19.34 2.78 -63.45
C MET A 782 -19.93 3.34 -62.14
N GLY A 783 -20.70 4.41 -62.07
CA GLY A 783 -21.84 4.75 -62.92
C GLY A 783 -23.13 4.34 -62.21
N HIS A 784 -23.64 5.21 -61.33
CA HIS A 784 -25.07 5.53 -61.12
C HIS A 784 -25.33 6.13 -59.73
N SER A 785 -25.62 7.43 -59.72
CA SER A 785 -26.67 8.01 -58.89
C SER A 785 -27.91 8.15 -59.81
N PRO A 786 -29.15 8.13 -59.30
CA PRO A 786 -29.63 9.38 -58.69
C PRO A 786 -30.64 9.21 -57.54
N SER A 787 -30.66 10.27 -56.71
CA SER A 787 -31.84 10.95 -56.13
C SER A 787 -32.95 10.16 -55.41
N GLY A 788 -33.29 10.61 -54.19
CA GLY A 788 -34.68 10.58 -53.75
C GLY A 788 -34.95 10.63 -52.24
N LEU A 789 -35.40 11.81 -51.79
CA LEU A 789 -36.52 12.04 -50.86
C LEU A 789 -36.43 11.65 -49.36
N ASN A 790 -36.59 12.71 -48.54
CA ASN A 790 -37.48 12.85 -47.37
C ASN A 790 -37.91 11.59 -46.59
N SER A 791 -37.47 11.53 -45.33
CA SER A 791 -38.33 11.61 -44.13
C SER A 791 -37.44 11.75 -42.89
#